data_AF-A0A3A9VNZ3-F1
#
_entry.id   AF-A0A3A9VNZ3-F1
#
_cell.length_a   1.000
_cell.length_b   1.000
_cell.length_c   1.000
_cell.angle_alpha   90.00
_cell.angle_beta   90.00
_cell.angle_gamma   90.00
#
_symmetry.space_group_name_H-M   'P 1'
#
loop_
_entity.id
_entity.type
_entity.pdbx_description
1 polymer ?
#
loop_
_entity_poly.entity_id
_entity_poly.type
_entity_poly.pdbx_seq_one_letter_code
_entity_poly.pdbx_strand_id
1 'polypeptide(L)'
;MKKLLLLLVMGCTLISFGQIPSYYNDVNLSLSGQSLKSELATKVTNTQTNILSYTPGVWDALKQTDLDPTNSSRVVLIYGFSDTDGNSTTDRTRGINNNGGGSTDWNREHTYPKSLANPNLGTTGAGADAHNLRPSDVQRNSSRGSRKFADGSGNSGTTSQGHWYPGDEFKGDVARMMMFMYIRYGNRCLPSNVGIGASVSGDTNMIQLFLEWNADDPVSQLELQRNPIIENLQGNRNPFIDNPAFATQIWGGPQAEDRFGTAGSDTQAPSIPSALVASNTTTTSTQLSWNTSTDNIGVTGYDVYRNGSFLNSTTTTNYPVTGLSAATTYSFSVRAKDAAGNVSAFSSSINVTAENTSGGGNTLCNSTITSFPYTESFENTLGAWKQATSGDDFNWAIRSGSTPSSNTGPSSANAGSYYIYMESSTPNYSNKRAIVYSPCYDITNASLATFSFKYHMYGTSAMGSLTLEASLDGTTWTSIWSTSGNQGNSWKTATIDLASYAGEKVQLRFNGITGTTWQGDMAVDAVNFSTSGNTGGGSTTTDVNLRITFDNYPEETSWEIRNNNNQVVYSGGTYGAQADGSTLNILRTLDTGCYTLIVKDVYGDGICCNYGNGSYALTDSSSGTILVSGGSFGTQDSNNFCVGSASRNFSETTVKEMKPTVFNFRFYPNPVIGEVIIQLENTEKADYKIINQIGQVIKVGKVIKEPIKLNGLPSGMYFISVNDGKRTVSKKFVKK
;
A
#
# COMPACT_ATOMS: atom_id res chain seq x y z
N MET A 1 33.64 0.72 54.05
CA MET A 1 33.39 0.49 52.62
C MET A 1 32.01 1.05 52.28
N LYS A 2 31.97 2.17 51.56
CA LYS A 2 30.72 2.91 51.25
C LYS A 2 30.05 2.25 50.03
N LYS A 3 28.76 1.93 50.13
CA LYS A 3 27.92 1.46 49.01
C LYS A 3 27.59 2.66 48.13
N LEU A 4 27.95 2.60 46.85
CA LEU A 4 27.54 3.58 45.83
C LEU A 4 26.28 3.03 45.13
N LEU A 5 25.16 3.70 45.33
CA LEU A 5 23.90 3.43 44.63
C LEU A 5 23.93 4.24 43.32
N LEU A 6 23.99 3.57 42.17
CA LEU A 6 23.92 4.22 40.87
C LEU A 6 22.45 4.47 40.53
N LEU A 7 22.00 5.73 40.60
CA LEU A 7 20.68 6.15 40.10
C LEU A 7 20.76 6.27 38.57
N LEU A 8 20.00 5.43 37.86
CA LEU A 8 19.77 5.56 36.42
C LEU A 8 18.72 6.68 36.23
N VAL A 9 19.16 7.87 35.82
CA VAL A 9 18.24 8.95 35.43
C VAL A 9 17.74 8.67 34.02
N MET A 10 16.52 8.14 33.92
CA MET A 10 15.79 8.03 32.66
C MET A 10 15.28 9.43 32.32
N GLY A 11 15.90 10.08 31.33
CA GLY A 11 15.43 11.36 30.82
C GLY A 11 14.11 11.17 30.08
N CYS A 12 12.98 11.40 30.76
CA CYS A 12 11.71 11.66 30.09
C CYS A 12 11.83 13.02 29.38
N THR A 13 11.98 13.01 28.07
CA THR A 13 11.70 14.19 27.23
C THR A 13 10.22 14.49 27.34
N LEU A 14 9.86 15.48 28.16
CA LEU A 14 8.53 16.09 28.15
C LEU A 14 8.36 16.79 26.81
N ILE A 15 7.59 16.22 25.89
CA ILE A 15 7.13 16.91 24.69
C ILE A 15 6.05 17.91 25.16
N SER A 16 6.42 19.19 25.29
CA SER A 16 5.45 20.25 25.53
C SER A 16 4.88 20.68 24.18
N PHE A 17 3.61 20.37 23.90
CA PHE A 17 2.90 20.95 22.76
C PHE A 17 2.75 22.46 22.97
N GLY A 18 3.04 23.25 21.94
CA GLY A 18 2.82 24.70 21.98
C GLY A 18 1.32 24.99 21.97
N GLN A 19 0.88 26.00 22.74
CA GLN A 19 -0.49 26.49 22.63
C GLN A 19 -0.73 27.02 21.20
N ILE A 20 -1.76 26.52 20.53
CA ILE A 20 -2.16 27.01 19.20
C ILE A 20 -2.38 28.53 19.29
N PRO A 21 -1.68 29.35 18.47
CA PRO A 21 -1.87 30.79 18.46
C PRO A 21 -3.34 31.15 18.23
N SER A 22 -3.86 32.15 18.94
CA SER A 22 -5.23 32.63 18.77
C SER A 22 -5.54 33.07 17.34
N TYR A 23 -4.50 33.35 16.55
CA TYR A 23 -4.58 33.55 15.12
C TYR A 23 -5.40 32.44 14.43
N TYR A 24 -5.31 31.17 14.83
CA TYR A 24 -6.00 30.05 14.18
C TYR A 24 -7.38 29.69 14.77
N ASN A 25 -7.94 30.49 15.68
CA ASN A 25 -9.21 30.15 16.36
C ASN A 25 -10.42 30.01 15.43
N ASP A 26 -10.36 30.61 14.24
CA ASP A 26 -11.38 30.59 13.19
C ASP A 26 -11.06 29.63 12.04
N VAL A 27 -9.96 28.87 12.14
CA VAL A 27 -9.55 27.89 11.13
C VAL A 27 -9.94 26.50 11.60
N ASN A 28 -10.60 25.72 10.73
CA ASN A 28 -10.86 24.32 11.03
C ASN A 28 -9.61 23.45 10.79
N LEU A 29 -8.78 23.31 11.83
CA LEU A 29 -7.53 22.55 11.79
C LEU A 29 -7.71 21.02 11.77
N SER A 30 -8.96 20.51 11.84
CA SER A 30 -9.21 19.06 11.69
C SER A 30 -9.34 18.62 10.23
N LEU A 31 -9.31 19.56 9.29
CA LEU A 31 -9.36 19.26 7.86
C LEU A 31 -7.99 18.75 7.37
N SER A 32 -7.98 18.13 6.19
CA SER A 32 -6.76 17.72 5.49
C SER A 32 -6.88 18.01 3.99
N GLY A 33 -5.81 17.75 3.24
CA GLY A 33 -5.80 17.89 1.80
C GLY A 33 -6.12 19.31 1.31
N GLN A 34 -6.80 19.39 0.16
CA GLN A 34 -7.18 20.66 -0.45
C GLN A 34 -8.15 21.50 0.41
N SER A 35 -8.92 20.87 1.31
CA SER A 35 -9.82 21.57 2.22
C SER A 35 -9.05 22.38 3.26
N LEU A 36 -8.04 21.78 3.91
CA LEU A 36 -7.17 22.51 4.84
C LEU A 36 -6.36 23.59 4.11
N LYS A 37 -5.83 23.30 2.92
CA LYS A 37 -5.15 24.30 2.08
C LYS A 37 -6.01 25.52 1.82
N SER A 38 -7.29 25.31 1.51
CA SER A 38 -8.24 26.38 1.20
C SER A 38 -8.59 27.23 2.43
N GLU A 39 -8.75 26.59 3.59
CA GLU A 39 -8.95 27.29 4.88
C GLU A 39 -7.74 28.17 5.22
N LEU A 40 -6.52 27.62 5.17
CA LEU A 40 -5.30 28.37 5.46
C LEU A 40 -5.07 29.49 4.44
N ALA A 41 -5.29 29.24 3.14
CA ALA A 41 -5.21 30.25 2.09
C ALA A 41 -6.18 31.42 2.35
N THR A 42 -7.42 31.11 2.71
CA THR A 42 -8.44 32.10 3.09
C THR A 42 -7.98 32.91 4.30
N LYS A 43 -7.48 32.22 5.33
CA LYS A 43 -7.00 32.84 6.56
C LYS A 43 -5.86 33.83 6.31
N VAL A 44 -4.79 33.41 5.64
CA VAL A 44 -3.61 34.28 5.39
C VAL A 44 -3.93 35.43 4.44
N THR A 45 -4.94 35.27 3.59
CA THR A 45 -5.41 36.32 2.68
C THR A 45 -6.24 37.37 3.40
N ASN A 46 -7.22 36.95 4.21
CA ASN A 46 -8.16 37.86 4.87
C ASN A 46 -7.53 38.63 6.04
N THR A 47 -6.52 38.05 6.69
CA THR A 47 -5.84 38.67 7.82
C THR A 47 -4.75 39.65 7.42
N GLN A 48 -4.32 39.66 6.15
CA GLN A 48 -3.38 40.67 5.68
C GLN A 48 -4.06 42.03 5.58
N THR A 49 -3.95 42.85 6.62
CA THR A 49 -4.58 44.17 6.72
C THR A 49 -3.66 45.31 6.28
N ASN A 50 -2.35 45.06 6.21
CA ASN A 50 -1.36 46.05 5.81
C ASN A 50 -0.41 45.49 4.74
N ILE A 51 -0.21 46.27 3.68
CA ILE A 51 0.74 45.94 2.60
C ILE A 51 1.92 46.88 2.74
N LEU A 52 3.10 46.32 3.03
CA LEU A 52 4.32 47.12 3.17
C LEU A 52 4.71 47.75 1.84
N SER A 53 5.20 48.99 1.91
CA SER A 53 5.90 49.58 0.77
C SER A 53 7.24 48.87 0.57
N TYR A 54 7.63 48.66 -0.69
CA TYR A 54 8.92 48.02 -0.97
C TYR A 54 10.07 48.84 -0.39
N THR A 55 10.00 50.17 -0.44
CA THR A 55 10.89 51.08 0.29
C THR A 55 10.04 52.17 0.96
N PRO A 56 10.27 52.52 2.24
CA PRO A 56 11.22 51.90 3.17
C PRO A 56 10.66 50.64 3.88
N GLY A 57 9.36 50.34 3.75
CA GLY A 57 8.65 49.38 4.61
C GLY A 57 9.33 48.01 4.76
N VAL A 58 9.72 47.37 3.65
CA VAL A 58 10.41 46.07 3.73
C VAL A 58 11.79 46.20 4.38
N TRP A 59 12.55 47.29 4.15
CA TRP A 59 13.83 47.46 4.85
C TRP A 59 13.64 47.51 6.36
N ASP A 60 12.66 48.29 6.82
CA ASP A 60 12.37 48.46 8.23
C ASP A 60 11.86 47.15 8.85
N ALA A 61 11.10 46.36 8.09
CA ALA A 61 10.66 45.03 8.50
C ALA A 61 11.85 44.07 8.68
N LEU A 62 12.74 43.96 7.68
CA LEU A 62 13.87 43.01 7.75
C LEU A 62 14.87 43.33 8.85
N LYS A 63 15.03 44.61 9.20
CA LYS A 63 15.82 45.02 10.36
C LYS A 63 15.24 44.53 11.70
N GLN A 64 13.97 44.16 11.74
CA GLN A 64 13.33 43.60 12.94
C GLN A 64 13.24 42.08 12.85
N THR A 65 12.86 41.54 11.69
CA THR A 65 12.57 40.12 11.52
C THR A 65 13.84 39.27 11.50
N ASP A 66 14.93 39.74 10.88
CA ASP A 66 16.15 38.96 10.66
C ASP A 66 17.27 39.21 11.66
N LEU A 67 17.00 39.87 12.80
CA LEU A 67 18.01 40.08 13.82
C LEU A 67 18.66 38.76 14.21
N ASP A 68 19.99 38.74 14.27
CA ASP A 68 20.73 37.60 14.79
C ASP A 68 20.32 37.36 16.25
N PRO A 69 19.79 36.16 16.59
CA PRO A 69 19.35 35.84 17.94
C PRO A 69 20.44 36.01 19.01
N THR A 70 21.71 35.98 18.60
CA THR A 70 22.88 36.15 19.47
C THR A 70 23.45 37.57 19.44
N ASN A 71 23.08 38.40 18.46
CA ASN A 71 23.58 39.77 18.30
C ASN A 71 22.59 40.67 17.56
N SER A 72 21.77 41.41 18.31
CA SER A 72 20.76 42.33 17.76
C SER A 72 21.30 43.54 16.99
N SER A 73 22.62 43.74 16.92
CA SER A 73 23.22 44.75 16.04
C SER A 73 23.42 44.26 14.61
N ARG A 74 23.12 42.99 14.34
CA ARG A 74 23.32 42.32 13.05
C ARG A 74 22.05 41.62 12.60
N VAL A 75 21.96 41.43 11.29
CA VAL A 75 20.94 40.58 10.65
C VAL A 75 21.60 39.32 10.10
N VAL A 76 20.85 38.21 10.11
CA VAL A 76 21.23 36.96 9.44
C VAL A 76 20.95 37.08 7.95
N LEU A 77 21.93 36.70 7.13
CA LEU A 77 21.84 36.72 5.68
C LEU A 77 21.40 35.34 5.18
N ILE A 78 20.27 35.27 4.48
CA ILE A 78 19.87 34.03 3.82
C ILE A 78 20.96 33.64 2.82
N TYR A 79 21.31 32.34 2.85
CA TYR A 79 22.41 31.71 2.11
C TYR A 79 23.82 31.96 2.67
N GLY A 80 24.01 32.82 3.67
CA GLY A 80 25.31 33.01 4.32
C GLY A 80 25.64 31.87 5.30
N PHE A 81 26.92 31.52 5.48
CA PHE A 81 27.29 30.36 6.33
C PHE A 81 28.61 30.52 7.10
N SER A 82 29.41 31.56 6.88
CA SER A 82 30.66 31.76 7.62
C SER A 82 31.01 33.24 7.73
N ASP A 83 31.17 33.74 8.97
CA ASP A 83 31.67 35.09 9.25
C ASP A 83 33.20 35.13 9.43
N THR A 84 33.90 34.01 9.20
CA THR A 84 35.31 33.84 9.62
C THR A 84 36.25 33.38 8.51
N ASP A 85 35.74 33.10 7.32
CA ASP A 85 36.54 32.62 6.19
C ASP A 85 37.22 33.74 5.38
N GLY A 86 37.00 35.00 5.78
CA GLY A 86 37.54 36.18 5.11
C GLY A 86 36.85 36.53 3.78
N ASN A 87 35.76 35.85 3.43
CA ASN A 87 34.99 36.10 2.23
C ASN A 87 33.64 36.73 2.57
N SER A 88 33.50 38.03 2.31
CA SER A 88 32.25 38.73 2.65
C SER A 88 31.02 38.18 1.93
N THR A 89 31.18 37.51 0.78
CA THR A 89 30.05 36.92 0.06
C THR A 89 29.48 35.69 0.79
N THR A 90 30.23 35.06 1.69
CA THR A 90 29.79 33.89 2.49
C THR A 90 29.41 34.25 3.93
N ASP A 91 29.57 35.52 4.33
CA ASP A 91 29.15 36.04 5.63
C ASP A 91 27.75 35.57 5.98
N ARG A 92 27.62 34.96 7.16
CA ARG A 92 26.34 34.54 7.72
C ARG A 92 25.56 35.74 8.28
N THR A 93 26.25 36.78 8.74
CA THR A 93 25.62 37.94 9.36
C THR A 93 26.20 39.25 8.84
N ARG A 94 25.41 40.32 8.88
CA ARG A 94 25.86 41.68 8.49
C ARG A 94 25.26 42.73 9.42
N GLY A 95 25.95 43.86 9.58
CA GLY A 95 25.44 44.95 10.41
C GLY A 95 24.05 45.40 9.95
N ILE A 96 23.16 45.66 10.92
CA ILE A 96 21.75 45.98 10.65
C ILE A 96 21.55 47.19 9.72
N ASN A 97 22.50 48.13 9.69
CA ASN A 97 22.46 49.33 8.85
C ASN A 97 23.39 49.28 7.63
N ASN A 98 24.11 48.17 7.43
CA ASN A 98 24.93 47.92 6.23
C ASN A 98 24.02 47.38 5.12
N ASN A 99 22.97 48.13 4.78
CA ASN A 99 21.92 47.71 3.85
C ASN A 99 21.88 48.65 2.64
N GLY A 100 21.84 48.11 1.42
CA GLY A 100 22.03 48.93 0.23
C GLY A 100 22.35 48.12 -1.02
N GLY A 101 23.39 48.55 -1.72
CA GLY A 101 23.83 47.96 -3.00
C GLY A 101 25.35 47.83 -3.14
N GLY A 102 26.12 48.20 -2.11
CA GLY A 102 27.56 47.95 -2.05
C GLY A 102 27.90 46.48 -1.88
N SER A 103 29.15 46.11 -2.17
CA SER A 103 29.65 44.72 -2.09
C SER A 103 29.71 44.15 -0.68
N THR A 104 29.61 44.99 0.35
CA THR A 104 29.54 44.58 1.76
C THR A 104 28.23 45.04 2.41
N ASP A 105 27.24 45.40 1.59
CA ASP A 105 25.88 45.58 2.05
C ASP A 105 25.10 44.27 1.94
N TRP A 106 24.03 44.17 2.72
CA TRP A 106 22.94 43.25 2.42
C TRP A 106 21.84 43.95 1.63
N ASN A 107 21.17 43.19 0.77
CA ASN A 107 19.98 43.61 0.05
C ASN A 107 18.81 42.66 0.32
N ARG A 108 17.70 42.91 -0.37
CA ARG A 108 16.48 42.13 -0.24
C ARG A 108 16.45 41.04 -1.28
N GLU A 109 16.51 39.81 -0.82
CA GLU A 109 16.36 38.63 -1.64
C GLU A 109 14.88 38.24 -1.78
N HIS A 110 14.44 38.11 -3.03
CA HIS A 110 13.15 37.53 -3.39
C HIS A 110 13.31 36.01 -3.47
N THR A 111 13.09 35.34 -2.33
CA THR A 111 13.33 33.89 -2.24
C THR A 111 12.46 33.12 -3.23
N TYR A 112 11.22 33.52 -3.45
CA TYR A 112 10.48 33.20 -4.67
C TYR A 112 10.85 34.26 -5.73
N PRO A 113 11.60 33.94 -6.79
CA PRO A 113 12.07 34.93 -7.75
C PRO A 113 10.90 35.61 -8.46
N LYS A 114 10.96 36.94 -8.55
CA LYS A 114 9.91 37.74 -9.20
C LYS A 114 9.62 37.28 -10.63
N SER A 115 10.67 36.88 -11.36
CA SER A 115 10.59 36.47 -12.77
C SER A 115 9.98 35.08 -12.99
N LEU A 116 9.94 34.23 -11.96
CA LEU A 116 9.33 32.89 -12.04
C LEU A 116 7.87 32.88 -11.56
N ALA A 117 7.35 34.03 -11.14
CA ALA A 117 5.94 34.21 -10.83
C ALA A 117 5.16 34.60 -12.08
N ASN A 118 3.89 34.19 -12.17
CA ASN A 118 3.03 34.52 -13.30
C ASN A 118 1.65 35.05 -12.87
N PRO A 119 1.40 36.37 -12.90
CA PRO A 119 2.29 37.43 -13.40
C PRO A 119 3.48 37.71 -12.47
N ASN A 120 4.51 38.38 -13.01
CA ASN A 120 5.71 38.80 -12.27
C ASN A 120 5.34 39.52 -10.97
N LEU A 121 6.05 39.27 -9.86
CA LEU A 121 5.70 39.82 -8.54
C LEU A 121 5.79 41.36 -8.45
N GLY A 122 6.65 41.99 -9.26
CA GLY A 122 6.88 43.44 -9.20
C GLY A 122 7.52 43.90 -7.89
N THR A 123 7.22 45.14 -7.47
CA THR A 123 7.70 45.77 -6.22
C THR A 123 6.55 46.32 -5.37
N THR A 124 5.34 45.79 -5.55
CA THR A 124 4.16 46.13 -4.76
C THR A 124 3.36 44.86 -4.49
N GLY A 125 2.53 44.87 -3.44
CA GLY A 125 1.75 43.68 -3.05
C GLY A 125 2.65 42.47 -2.82
N ALA A 126 2.47 41.41 -3.60
CA ALA A 126 3.27 40.18 -3.53
C ALA A 126 4.79 40.38 -3.70
N GLY A 127 5.21 41.41 -4.44
CA GLY A 127 6.63 41.77 -4.59
C GLY A 127 7.23 42.46 -3.36
N ALA A 128 6.40 42.90 -2.41
CA ALA A 128 6.76 43.56 -1.16
C ALA A 128 6.32 42.78 0.08
N ASP A 129 5.89 41.51 -0.06
CA ASP A 129 5.50 40.68 1.07
C ASP A 129 6.73 40.20 1.85
N ALA A 130 6.81 40.59 3.13
CA ALA A 130 7.93 40.27 4.01
C ALA A 130 8.12 38.77 4.27
N HIS A 131 7.09 37.94 4.06
CA HIS A 131 7.21 36.47 4.14
C HIS A 131 8.06 35.88 3.00
N ASN A 132 8.26 36.62 1.90
CA ASN A 132 9.09 36.18 0.76
C ASN A 132 10.49 36.83 0.73
N LEU A 133 10.71 37.83 1.58
CA LEU A 133 11.87 38.72 1.52
C LEU A 133 12.81 38.45 2.70
N ARG A 134 14.10 38.31 2.41
CA ARG A 134 15.16 38.09 3.41
C ARG A 134 16.39 38.95 3.10
N PRO A 135 17.18 39.38 4.09
CA PRO A 135 18.50 39.93 3.87
C PRO A 135 19.37 38.90 3.19
N SER A 136 20.10 39.27 2.15
CA SER A 136 21.16 38.45 1.57
C SER A 136 22.32 39.36 1.19
N ASP A 137 23.54 38.82 1.20
CA ASP A 137 24.68 39.56 0.67
C ASP A 137 24.43 39.93 -0.80
N VAL A 138 24.74 41.17 -1.20
CA VAL A 138 24.45 41.66 -2.55
C VAL A 138 25.04 40.76 -3.65
N GLN A 139 26.27 40.28 -3.45
CA GLN A 139 26.95 39.45 -4.43
C GLN A 139 26.42 38.01 -4.42
N ARG A 140 26.12 37.46 -3.24
CA ARG A 140 25.52 36.13 -3.12
C ARG A 140 24.12 36.09 -3.72
N ASN A 141 23.31 37.11 -3.47
CA ASN A 141 22.00 37.28 -4.08
C ASN A 141 22.11 37.35 -5.62
N SER A 142 23.06 38.15 -6.13
CA SER A 142 23.34 38.20 -7.57
C SER A 142 23.74 36.83 -8.14
N SER A 143 24.55 36.07 -7.41
CA SER A 143 24.94 34.70 -7.76
C SER A 143 23.75 33.75 -7.76
N ARG A 144 22.82 33.84 -6.79
CA ARG A 144 21.59 33.05 -6.73
C ARG A 144 20.72 33.32 -7.96
N GLY A 145 20.46 34.59 -8.27
CA GLY A 145 19.66 35.01 -9.42
C GLY A 145 18.22 34.49 -9.38
N SER A 146 17.73 33.95 -10.49
CA SER A 146 16.41 33.28 -10.57
C SER A 146 16.54 31.78 -10.79
N ARG A 147 17.61 31.16 -10.30
CA ARG A 147 17.78 29.70 -10.41
C ARG A 147 16.69 29.00 -9.61
N LYS A 148 16.17 27.90 -10.17
CA LYS A 148 15.29 26.99 -9.41
C LYS A 148 16.08 26.35 -8.26
N PHE A 149 15.40 26.09 -7.17
CA PHE A 149 15.93 25.30 -6.06
C PHE A 149 16.04 23.83 -6.47
N ALA A 150 17.12 23.18 -6.07
CA ALA A 150 17.34 21.76 -6.30
C ALA A 150 18.05 21.14 -5.09
N ASP A 151 17.98 19.82 -5.01
CA ASP A 151 18.61 19.04 -3.94
C ASP A 151 20.13 19.24 -3.87
N GLY A 152 20.68 19.09 -2.68
CA GLY A 152 22.09 19.34 -2.36
C GLY A 152 22.39 19.16 -0.88
N SER A 153 23.65 19.38 -0.48
CA SER A 153 24.10 19.29 0.91
C SER A 153 25.21 20.30 1.21
N GLY A 154 25.38 20.63 2.49
CA GLY A 154 26.39 21.55 2.97
C GLY A 154 26.04 23.01 2.79
N ASN A 155 27.01 23.80 2.32
CA ASN A 155 26.87 25.25 2.19
C ASN A 155 26.08 25.65 0.94
N SER A 156 25.48 26.84 0.96
CA SER A 156 24.68 27.33 -0.16
C SER A 156 25.51 27.59 -1.42
N GLY A 157 24.92 27.30 -2.59
CA GLY A 157 25.61 27.50 -3.86
C GLY A 157 24.87 26.96 -5.07
N THR A 158 25.52 27.11 -6.24
CA THR A 158 25.01 26.54 -7.50
C THR A 158 25.34 25.04 -7.55
N THR A 159 24.34 24.21 -7.83
CA THR A 159 24.52 22.76 -8.00
C THR A 159 25.24 22.44 -9.31
N SER A 160 25.71 21.21 -9.48
CA SER A 160 26.36 20.76 -10.72
C SER A 160 25.46 20.87 -11.95
N GLN A 161 24.13 20.83 -11.77
CA GLN A 161 23.13 21.00 -12.83
C GLN A 161 22.79 22.48 -13.10
N GLY A 162 23.45 23.43 -12.44
CA GLY A 162 23.21 24.85 -12.61
C GLY A 162 22.00 25.41 -11.84
N HIS A 163 21.43 24.62 -10.92
CA HIS A 163 20.35 25.03 -10.02
C HIS A 163 20.92 25.60 -8.72
N TRP A 164 20.07 25.98 -7.76
CA TRP A 164 20.52 26.56 -6.49
C TRP A 164 20.17 25.67 -5.31
N TYR A 165 21.14 25.39 -4.45
CA TYR A 165 20.93 24.78 -3.17
C TYR A 165 21.07 25.85 -2.07
N PRO A 166 20.07 26.04 -1.19
CA PRO A 166 20.06 27.15 -0.22
C PRO A 166 21.01 26.95 0.97
N GLY A 167 21.62 25.77 1.11
CA GLY A 167 22.41 25.40 2.28
C GLY A 167 21.58 24.64 3.32
N ASP A 168 22.25 23.77 4.09
CA ASP A 168 21.58 22.92 5.09
C ASP A 168 20.84 23.73 6.16
N GLU A 169 21.33 24.93 6.49
CA GLU A 169 20.72 25.83 7.48
C GLU A 169 19.39 26.45 7.04
N PHE A 170 19.16 26.62 5.72
CA PHE A 170 18.04 27.41 5.21
C PHE A 170 17.09 26.62 4.32
N LYS A 171 17.28 25.31 4.15
CA LYS A 171 16.47 24.52 3.22
C LYS A 171 15.01 24.43 3.67
N GLY A 172 14.77 24.28 4.97
CA GLY A 172 13.44 24.30 5.59
C GLY A 172 12.82 25.69 5.54
N ASP A 173 13.58 26.73 5.87
CA ASP A 173 13.16 28.14 5.73
C ASP A 173 12.62 28.42 4.32
N VAL A 174 13.42 28.06 3.30
CA VAL A 174 13.05 28.25 1.89
C VAL A 174 11.80 27.46 1.54
N ALA A 175 11.72 26.20 1.95
CA ALA A 175 10.55 25.36 1.69
C ALA A 175 9.26 25.97 2.27
N ARG A 176 9.28 26.40 3.53
CA ARG A 176 8.14 27.05 4.20
C ARG A 176 7.76 28.37 3.54
N MET A 177 8.72 29.14 3.03
CA MET A 177 8.45 30.34 2.23
C MET A 177 7.77 30.00 0.90
N MET A 178 8.19 28.94 0.20
CA MET A 178 7.57 28.51 -1.06
C MET A 178 6.12 28.04 -0.85
N MET A 179 5.88 27.25 0.20
CA MET A 179 4.53 26.79 0.55
C MET A 179 3.61 27.95 0.92
N PHE A 180 4.10 28.93 1.70
CA PHE A 180 3.36 30.14 2.02
C PHE A 180 2.98 30.93 0.76
N MET A 181 3.95 31.21 -0.10
CA MET A 181 3.73 31.94 -1.34
C MET A 181 2.68 31.23 -2.21
N TYR A 182 2.70 29.91 -2.23
CA TYR A 182 1.74 29.12 -2.98
C TYR A 182 0.32 29.21 -2.42
N ILE A 183 0.11 29.04 -1.12
CA ILE A 183 -1.25 29.15 -0.55
C ILE A 183 -1.77 30.58 -0.60
N ARG A 184 -0.89 31.59 -0.49
CA ARG A 184 -1.26 33.01 -0.46
C ARG A 184 -1.60 33.56 -1.85
N TYR A 185 -0.86 33.14 -2.88
CA TYR A 185 -0.96 33.71 -4.23
C TYR A 185 -1.34 32.71 -5.32
N GLY A 186 -1.58 31.45 -4.97
CA GLY A 186 -2.10 30.41 -5.86
C GLY A 186 -1.27 30.25 -7.13
N ASN A 187 -1.95 30.30 -8.28
CA ASN A 187 -1.34 30.11 -9.61
C ASN A 187 -0.22 31.11 -9.95
N ARG A 188 -0.12 32.24 -9.22
CA ARG A 188 0.98 33.18 -9.40
C ARG A 188 2.30 32.65 -8.89
N CYS A 189 2.29 31.82 -7.85
CA CYS A 189 3.48 31.34 -7.15
C CYS A 189 3.49 29.81 -7.04
N LEU A 190 3.55 29.11 -8.17
CA LEU A 190 3.58 27.64 -8.19
C LEU A 190 4.94 27.10 -7.73
N PRO A 191 5.01 26.17 -6.75
CA PRO A 191 6.26 25.55 -6.34
C PRO A 191 7.03 24.87 -7.48
N SER A 192 6.32 24.24 -8.42
CA SER A 192 6.91 23.65 -9.65
C SER A 192 7.64 24.65 -10.56
N ASN A 193 7.32 25.94 -10.47
CA ASN A 193 8.04 26.97 -11.22
C ASN A 193 9.39 27.31 -10.59
N VAL A 194 9.59 27.04 -9.30
CA VAL A 194 10.75 27.50 -8.54
C VAL A 194 11.62 26.38 -7.97
N GLY A 195 11.18 25.13 -8.02
CA GLY A 195 11.99 23.99 -7.61
C GLY A 195 12.10 22.90 -8.68
N ILE A 196 13.06 22.00 -8.46
CA ILE A 196 13.33 20.81 -9.28
C ILE A 196 13.06 19.58 -8.41
N GLY A 197 12.07 18.79 -8.78
CA GLY A 197 11.71 17.57 -8.05
C GLY A 197 10.47 16.92 -8.64
N ALA A 198 10.13 15.72 -8.16
CA ALA A 198 8.91 15.03 -8.53
C ALA A 198 7.68 15.80 -8.02
N SER A 199 6.62 15.83 -8.81
CA SER A 199 5.32 16.34 -8.37
C SER A 199 4.66 15.38 -7.39
N VAL A 200 3.87 15.92 -6.45
CA VAL A 200 3.06 15.10 -5.53
C VAL A 200 1.74 14.67 -6.17
N SER A 201 1.24 13.49 -5.78
CA SER A 201 0.07 12.85 -6.41
C SER A 201 -1.24 13.63 -6.27
N GLY A 202 -1.41 14.38 -5.17
CA GLY A 202 -2.62 15.17 -4.88
C GLY A 202 -2.58 16.64 -5.33
N ASP A 203 -1.44 17.12 -5.83
CA ASP A 203 -1.26 18.50 -6.32
C ASP A 203 -0.03 18.56 -7.24
N THR A 204 -0.23 18.48 -8.55
CA THR A 204 0.87 18.42 -9.52
C THR A 204 1.77 19.66 -9.54
N ASN A 205 1.33 20.76 -8.91
CA ASN A 205 2.10 21.99 -8.80
C ASN A 205 2.97 22.06 -7.55
N MET A 206 2.70 21.20 -6.55
CA MET A 206 3.58 21.01 -5.41
C MET A 206 4.63 19.95 -5.75
N ILE A 207 5.86 20.16 -5.27
CA ILE A 207 6.98 19.24 -5.51
C ILE A 207 7.46 18.62 -4.21
N GLN A 208 7.87 17.37 -4.31
CA GLN A 208 8.32 16.54 -3.19
C GLN A 208 9.52 17.15 -2.43
N LEU A 209 10.44 17.80 -3.14
CA LEU A 209 11.65 18.41 -2.57
C LEU A 209 11.34 19.37 -1.42
N PHE A 210 10.31 20.22 -1.55
CA PHE A 210 9.97 21.17 -0.49
C PHE A 210 9.33 20.50 0.72
N LEU A 211 8.60 19.39 0.53
CA LEU A 211 8.06 18.62 1.65
C LEU A 211 9.18 17.91 2.42
N GLU A 212 10.15 17.36 1.70
CA GLU A 212 11.36 16.75 2.28
C GLU A 212 12.17 17.78 3.07
N TRP A 213 12.50 18.93 2.47
CA TRP A 213 13.23 19.99 3.18
C TRP A 213 12.49 20.55 4.39
N ASN A 214 11.15 20.67 4.31
CA ASN A 214 10.35 21.13 5.45
C ASN A 214 10.36 20.13 6.62
N ALA A 215 10.51 18.84 6.34
CA ALA A 215 10.62 17.81 7.37
C ALA A 215 12.05 17.65 7.90
N ASP A 216 13.05 17.73 7.01
CA ASP A 216 14.46 17.53 7.32
C ASP A 216 15.09 18.68 8.12
N ASP A 217 14.59 19.91 7.93
CA ASP A 217 15.08 21.12 8.59
C ASP A 217 13.96 21.76 9.43
N PRO A 218 13.94 21.49 10.77
CA PRO A 218 12.95 22.01 11.70
C PRO A 218 12.85 23.54 11.71
N VAL A 219 11.82 24.08 12.37
CA VAL A 219 11.65 25.54 12.45
C VAL A 219 12.78 26.17 13.25
N SER A 220 13.51 27.09 12.62
CA SER A 220 14.66 27.74 13.24
C SER A 220 14.21 28.81 14.25
N GLN A 221 15.09 29.13 15.22
CA GLN A 221 14.81 30.23 16.17
C GLN A 221 14.59 31.57 15.46
N LEU A 222 15.26 31.76 14.32
CA LEU A 222 15.09 32.94 13.49
C LEU A 222 13.66 32.99 12.93
N GLU A 223 13.13 31.90 12.37
CA GLU A 223 11.74 31.86 11.91
C GLU A 223 10.72 32.09 13.01
N LEU A 224 10.95 31.54 14.21
CA LEU A 224 10.11 31.78 15.39
C LEU A 224 10.08 33.25 15.82
N GLN A 225 11.20 33.96 15.65
CA GLN A 225 11.26 35.41 15.85
C GLN A 225 10.53 36.16 14.72
N ARG A 226 10.74 35.75 13.47
CA ARG A 226 10.19 36.43 12.28
C ARG A 226 8.67 36.42 12.26
N ASN A 227 8.04 35.27 12.48
CA ASN A 227 6.63 35.08 12.18
C ASN A 227 5.68 36.00 12.98
N PRO A 228 5.84 36.16 14.31
CA PRO A 228 5.04 37.11 15.10
C PRO A 228 5.32 38.59 14.75
N ILE A 229 6.54 38.94 14.35
CA ILE A 229 6.87 40.31 13.92
C ILE A 229 6.15 40.62 12.60
N ILE A 230 6.19 39.69 11.64
CA ILE A 230 5.49 39.87 10.36
C ILE A 230 3.97 39.91 10.56
N GLU A 231 3.41 39.13 11.50
CA GLU A 231 2.01 39.26 11.88
C GLU A 231 1.66 40.68 12.32
N ASN A 232 2.47 41.28 13.20
CA ASN A 232 2.23 42.65 13.65
C ASN A 232 2.36 43.68 12.52
N LEU A 233 3.24 43.43 11.54
CA LEU A 233 3.50 44.36 10.44
C LEU A 233 2.51 44.25 9.28
N GLN A 234 2.08 43.04 8.92
CA GLN A 234 1.25 42.75 7.74
C GLN A 234 -0.14 42.21 8.11
N GLY A 235 -0.31 41.65 9.30
CA GLY A 235 -1.55 41.05 9.81
C GLY A 235 -1.65 39.54 9.61
N ASN A 236 -0.78 38.93 8.80
CA ASN A 236 -0.80 37.50 8.50
C ASN A 236 0.47 36.77 8.95
N ARG A 237 0.31 35.47 9.23
CA ARG A 237 1.39 34.55 9.64
C ARG A 237 1.67 33.53 8.55
N ASN A 238 2.90 33.01 8.50
CA ASN A 238 3.21 31.83 7.72
C ASN A 238 2.78 30.57 8.50
N PRO A 239 1.74 29.83 8.08
CA PRO A 239 1.27 28.67 8.81
C PRO A 239 2.27 27.53 8.88
N PHE A 240 3.16 27.42 7.89
CA PHE A 240 4.16 26.36 7.85
C PHE A 240 5.33 26.62 8.80
N ILE A 241 5.51 27.86 9.28
CA ILE A 241 6.42 28.17 10.39
C ILE A 241 5.75 27.86 11.73
N ASP A 242 4.48 28.22 11.89
CA ASP A 242 3.78 27.97 13.15
C ASP A 242 3.52 26.48 13.38
N ASN A 243 3.20 25.74 12.32
CA ASN A 243 3.10 24.29 12.33
C ASN A 243 3.52 23.67 10.96
N PRO A 244 4.78 23.21 10.81
CA PRO A 244 5.26 22.53 9.61
C PRO A 244 4.41 21.34 9.17
N ALA A 245 3.80 20.62 10.11
CA ALA A 245 2.92 19.48 9.83
C ALA A 245 1.70 19.82 8.95
N PHE A 246 1.30 21.10 8.82
CA PHE A 246 0.28 21.49 7.84
C PHE A 246 0.68 21.12 6.41
N ALA A 247 1.97 21.15 6.08
CA ALA A 247 2.44 20.73 4.77
C ALA A 247 2.13 19.25 4.53
N THR A 248 2.43 18.40 5.52
CA THR A 248 2.15 16.97 5.48
C THR A 248 0.65 16.69 5.42
N GLN A 249 -0.16 17.40 6.22
CA GLN A 249 -1.62 17.25 6.21
C GLN A 249 -2.28 17.66 4.88
N ILE A 250 -1.69 18.61 4.15
CA ILE A 250 -2.23 19.09 2.88
C ILE A 250 -1.76 18.24 1.70
N TRP A 251 -0.46 17.99 1.61
CA TRP A 251 0.17 17.44 0.40
C TRP A 251 0.76 16.03 0.59
N GLY A 252 0.76 15.50 1.81
CA GLY A 252 1.48 14.27 2.16
C GLY A 252 2.98 14.51 2.28
N GLY A 253 3.80 13.51 1.95
CA GLY A 253 5.26 13.56 2.12
C GLY A 253 5.69 13.14 3.54
N PRO A 254 6.99 13.27 3.89
CA PRO A 254 7.48 12.96 5.23
C PRO A 254 6.77 13.79 6.32
N GLN A 255 6.72 13.28 7.56
CA GLN A 255 6.12 14.04 8.66
C GLN A 255 7.06 15.17 9.06
N ALA A 256 6.59 16.39 8.88
CA ALA A 256 7.24 17.55 9.42
C ALA A 256 6.85 17.75 10.90
N GLU A 257 7.65 18.53 11.61
CA GLU A 257 7.43 18.89 13.03
C GLU A 257 5.97 19.32 13.28
N ASP A 258 5.24 18.60 14.15
CA ASP A 258 3.90 19.00 14.60
C ASP A 258 3.98 19.76 15.93
N ARG A 259 3.80 21.07 15.83
CA ARG A 259 3.94 22.00 16.96
C ARG A 259 2.64 22.23 17.70
N PHE A 260 1.51 21.86 17.09
CA PHE A 260 0.17 22.10 17.63
C PHE A 260 -0.48 20.83 18.18
N GLY A 261 0.06 19.65 17.86
CA GLY A 261 -0.59 18.38 18.17
C GLY A 261 -1.93 18.22 17.42
N THR A 262 -2.10 18.97 16.32
CA THR A 262 -3.31 18.98 15.50
C THR A 262 -3.25 17.98 14.36
N ALA A 263 -2.05 17.55 13.95
CA ALA A 263 -1.96 16.23 13.38
C ALA A 263 -2.19 15.35 14.59
N GLY A 264 -3.38 14.73 14.70
CA GLY A 264 -3.47 13.53 15.53
C GLY A 264 -2.28 12.71 15.08
N SER A 265 -1.25 12.60 15.94
CA SER A 265 -0.01 11.93 15.58
C SER A 265 -0.48 10.66 14.94
N ASP A 266 -0.17 10.49 13.65
CA ASP A 266 -0.52 9.23 13.06
C ASP A 266 0.17 8.21 13.96
N THR A 267 -0.63 7.39 14.62
CA THR A 267 -0.17 6.35 15.54
C THR A 267 -0.53 4.99 14.96
N GLN A 268 -1.31 5.00 13.88
CA GLN A 268 -1.69 3.80 13.19
C GLN A 268 -0.54 3.48 12.25
N ALA A 269 0.08 2.34 12.50
CA ALA A 269 1.06 1.82 11.58
C ALA A 269 0.40 1.42 10.25
N PRO A 270 1.11 1.60 9.11
CA PRO A 270 0.67 1.05 7.84
C PRO A 270 0.34 -0.44 7.92
N SER A 271 -0.54 -0.90 7.02
CA SER A 271 -0.79 -2.33 6.89
C SER A 271 0.48 -3.09 6.48
N ILE A 272 0.60 -4.33 6.94
CA ILE A 272 1.76 -5.18 6.67
C ILE A 272 1.87 -5.40 5.14
N PRO A 273 3.04 -5.16 4.52
CA PRO A 273 3.27 -5.51 3.12
C PRO A 273 2.94 -6.98 2.87
N SER A 274 2.00 -7.24 1.96
CA SER A 274 1.54 -8.60 1.64
C SER A 274 2.13 -9.10 0.33
N ALA A 275 2.09 -10.42 0.10
CA ALA A 275 2.60 -11.06 -1.11
C ALA A 275 4.06 -10.70 -1.47
N LEU A 276 4.95 -10.62 -0.45
CA LEU A 276 6.39 -10.50 -0.69
C LEU A 276 6.88 -11.72 -1.47
N VAL A 277 7.47 -11.48 -2.64
CA VAL A 277 8.03 -12.51 -3.52
C VAL A 277 9.39 -12.06 -4.06
N ALA A 278 10.21 -13.04 -4.45
CA ALA A 278 11.46 -12.79 -5.18
C ALA A 278 11.36 -13.34 -6.60
N SER A 279 11.98 -12.65 -7.54
CA SER A 279 12.06 -12.98 -8.96
C SER A 279 13.45 -12.65 -9.49
N ASN A 280 13.79 -13.10 -10.71
CA ASN A 280 15.06 -12.75 -11.37
C ASN A 280 16.30 -12.94 -10.46
N THR A 281 16.33 -14.02 -9.68
CA THR A 281 17.45 -14.32 -8.79
C THR A 281 18.62 -14.78 -9.64
N THR A 282 19.81 -14.24 -9.40
CA THR A 282 21.07 -14.62 -10.05
C THR A 282 22.07 -15.07 -9.00
N THR A 283 23.32 -15.30 -9.39
CA THR A 283 24.42 -15.59 -8.46
C THR A 283 24.75 -14.44 -7.52
N THR A 284 24.35 -13.21 -7.87
CA THR A 284 24.72 -11.99 -7.12
C THR A 284 23.57 -11.02 -6.86
N SER A 285 22.36 -11.32 -7.33
CA SER A 285 21.21 -10.43 -7.19
C SER A 285 19.87 -11.15 -7.07
N THR A 286 18.82 -10.47 -6.62
CA THR A 286 17.42 -10.90 -6.74
C THR A 286 16.51 -9.68 -6.80
N GLN A 287 15.33 -9.80 -7.41
CA GLN A 287 14.33 -8.73 -7.46
C GLN A 287 13.19 -9.04 -6.49
N LEU A 288 13.01 -8.21 -5.48
CA LEU A 288 11.89 -8.30 -4.55
C LEU A 288 10.69 -7.49 -5.06
N SER A 289 9.47 -7.97 -4.83
CA SER A 289 8.23 -7.22 -5.03
C SER A 289 7.15 -7.63 -4.02
N TRP A 290 6.23 -6.71 -3.71
CA TRP A 290 5.13 -6.93 -2.76
C TRP A 290 3.91 -6.07 -3.15
N ASN A 291 2.78 -6.27 -2.48
CA ASN A 291 1.59 -5.44 -2.65
C ASN A 291 1.70 -4.15 -1.84
N THR A 292 1.07 -3.07 -2.35
CA THR A 292 0.98 -1.79 -1.64
C THR A 292 0.33 -1.94 -0.27
N SER A 293 0.99 -1.38 0.74
CA SER A 293 0.40 -1.15 2.06
C SER A 293 -0.53 0.06 2.04
N THR A 294 -1.52 0.04 2.92
CA THR A 294 -2.50 1.12 3.10
C THR A 294 -2.37 1.69 4.49
N ASP A 295 -2.70 2.97 4.61
CA ASP A 295 -2.62 3.71 5.85
C ASP A 295 -3.71 4.80 5.88
N ASN A 296 -4.10 5.27 7.05
CA ASN A 296 -5.12 6.31 7.24
C ASN A 296 -4.67 7.68 6.74
N ILE A 297 -3.37 7.98 6.72
CA ILE A 297 -2.82 9.20 6.12
C ILE A 297 -2.04 8.85 4.86
N GLY A 298 -1.17 7.84 4.90
CA GLY A 298 -0.49 7.34 3.72
C GLY A 298 0.87 6.70 3.99
N VAL A 299 1.23 5.75 3.13
CA VAL A 299 2.52 5.06 3.18
C VAL A 299 3.56 5.87 2.41
N THR A 300 4.68 6.19 3.05
CA THR A 300 5.77 6.99 2.46
C THR A 300 6.93 6.12 1.97
N GLY A 301 7.02 4.86 2.41
CA GLY A 301 7.98 3.91 1.86
C GLY A 301 8.00 2.57 2.57
N TYR A 302 9.04 1.79 2.27
CA TYR A 302 9.25 0.45 2.77
C TYR A 302 10.71 0.28 3.20
N ASP A 303 10.94 -0.33 4.36
CA ASP A 303 12.26 -0.77 4.79
C ASP A 303 12.44 -2.25 4.43
N VAL A 304 13.51 -2.56 3.71
CA VAL A 304 13.87 -3.91 3.29
C VAL A 304 14.97 -4.45 4.21
N TYR A 305 14.81 -5.69 4.66
CA TYR A 305 15.74 -6.36 5.56
C TYR A 305 16.30 -7.63 4.91
N ARG A 306 17.58 -7.91 5.17
CA ARG A 306 18.29 -9.11 4.74
C ARG A 306 18.87 -9.82 5.97
N ASN A 307 18.51 -11.08 6.18
CA ASN A 307 18.89 -11.87 7.36
C ASN A 307 18.58 -11.16 8.68
N GLY A 308 17.43 -10.47 8.74
CA GLY A 308 17.02 -9.69 9.91
C GLY A 308 17.78 -8.37 10.12
N SER A 309 18.75 -8.03 9.27
CA SER A 309 19.47 -6.74 9.31
C SER A 309 18.90 -5.77 8.28
N PHE A 310 18.82 -4.48 8.62
CA PHE A 310 18.35 -3.44 7.70
C PHE A 310 19.27 -3.38 6.47
N LEU A 311 18.67 -3.43 5.28
CA LEU A 311 19.38 -3.37 4.01
C LEU A 311 19.28 -1.96 3.40
N ASN A 312 18.05 -1.49 3.14
CA ASN A 312 17.78 -0.17 2.57
C ASN A 312 16.28 0.19 2.65
N SER A 313 15.91 1.42 2.26
CA SER A 313 14.52 1.83 2.06
C SER A 313 14.19 2.10 0.59
N THR A 314 12.93 1.96 0.20
CA THR A 314 12.39 2.31 -1.13
C THR A 314 11.00 2.92 -1.02
N THR A 315 10.60 3.76 -1.98
CA THR A 315 9.23 4.32 -2.07
C THR A 315 8.32 3.52 -2.99
N THR A 316 8.88 2.60 -3.80
CA THR A 316 8.14 1.70 -4.68
C THR A 316 7.88 0.35 -4.03
N THR A 317 6.98 -0.45 -4.58
CA THR A 317 6.67 -1.80 -4.09
C THR A 317 7.59 -2.89 -4.68
N ASN A 318 8.80 -2.50 -5.08
CA ASN A 318 9.83 -3.40 -5.58
C ASN A 318 11.22 -2.92 -5.16
N TYR A 319 12.16 -3.86 -5.02
CA TYR A 319 13.53 -3.55 -4.66
C TYR A 319 14.55 -4.52 -5.28
N PRO A 320 15.50 -4.04 -6.10
CA PRO A 320 16.57 -4.86 -6.64
C PRO A 320 17.66 -5.06 -5.58
N VAL A 321 17.81 -6.30 -5.10
CA VAL A 321 18.88 -6.68 -4.18
C VAL A 321 20.11 -7.09 -4.99
N THR A 322 21.28 -6.56 -4.63
CA THR A 322 22.58 -6.89 -5.24
C THR A 322 23.59 -7.30 -4.17
N GLY A 323 24.77 -7.80 -4.58
CA GLY A 323 25.84 -8.19 -3.67
C GLY A 323 25.54 -9.47 -2.89
N LEU A 324 24.77 -10.39 -3.48
CA LEU A 324 24.60 -11.74 -2.96
C LEU A 324 25.84 -12.58 -3.25
N SER A 325 26.14 -13.51 -2.36
CA SER A 325 27.11 -14.57 -2.60
C SER A 325 26.38 -15.77 -3.16
N ALA A 326 26.98 -16.39 -4.17
CA ALA A 326 26.44 -17.60 -4.76
C ALA A 326 26.21 -18.71 -3.73
N ALA A 327 25.26 -19.61 -4.02
CA ALA A 327 24.88 -20.74 -3.16
C ALA A 327 24.38 -20.36 -1.76
N THR A 328 24.18 -19.07 -1.48
CA THR A 328 23.90 -18.59 -0.13
C THR A 328 22.42 -18.25 -0.02
N THR A 329 21.76 -18.81 0.99
CA THR A 329 20.38 -18.48 1.33
C THR A 329 20.33 -17.20 2.15
N TYR A 330 19.48 -16.27 1.70
CA TYR A 330 19.17 -15.02 2.38
C TYR A 330 17.70 -15.00 2.75
N SER A 331 17.39 -14.56 3.96
CA SER A 331 16.03 -14.28 4.38
C SER A 331 15.71 -12.81 4.10
N PHE A 332 14.59 -12.52 3.44
CA PHE A 332 14.12 -11.17 3.18
C PHE A 332 12.78 -10.93 3.85
N SER A 333 12.65 -9.77 4.48
CA SER A 333 11.39 -9.25 5.00
C SER A 333 11.29 -7.76 4.71
N VAL A 334 10.06 -7.26 4.62
CA VAL A 334 9.78 -5.86 4.32
C VAL A 334 8.76 -5.35 5.33
N ARG A 335 8.89 -4.10 5.75
CA ARG A 335 7.86 -3.38 6.51
C ARG A 335 7.57 -2.05 5.85
N ALA A 336 6.32 -1.61 5.92
CA ALA A 336 5.92 -0.29 5.45
C ALA A 336 6.19 0.76 6.54
N LYS A 337 6.43 2.00 6.12
CA LYS A 337 6.51 3.17 6.98
C LYS A 337 5.66 4.30 6.43
N ASP A 338 5.08 5.07 7.33
CA ASP A 338 4.35 6.28 6.99
C ASP A 338 5.21 7.53 7.21
N ALA A 339 4.58 8.67 6.98
CA ALA A 339 5.19 9.97 7.21
C ALA A 339 5.58 10.13 8.68
N ALA A 340 4.70 9.73 9.61
CA ALA A 340 4.80 9.95 11.05
C ALA A 340 5.84 9.05 11.75
N GLY A 341 6.46 8.13 11.02
CA GLY A 341 7.46 7.22 11.54
C GLY A 341 6.87 5.95 12.15
N ASN A 342 5.56 5.70 12.03
CA ASN A 342 5.03 4.39 12.38
C ASN A 342 5.49 3.38 11.34
N VAL A 343 5.78 2.18 11.82
CA VAL A 343 6.19 1.06 10.99
C VAL A 343 5.23 -0.08 11.16
N SER A 344 4.86 -0.72 10.06
CA SER A 344 4.10 -1.96 10.09
C SER A 344 4.92 -3.06 10.80
N ALA A 345 4.25 -4.12 11.23
CA ALA A 345 4.96 -5.38 11.46
C ALA A 345 5.63 -5.86 10.15
N PHE A 346 6.64 -6.71 10.27
CA PHE A 346 7.29 -7.31 9.12
C PHE A 346 6.31 -8.17 8.32
N SER A 347 6.47 -8.16 7.00
CA SER A 347 5.90 -9.17 6.12
C SER A 347 6.34 -10.58 6.55
N SER A 348 5.63 -11.59 6.06
CA SER A 348 6.18 -12.96 6.04
C SER A 348 7.57 -12.92 5.41
N SER A 349 8.54 -13.54 6.08
CA SER A 349 9.89 -13.63 5.54
C SER A 349 9.93 -14.66 4.42
N ILE A 350 10.63 -14.34 3.34
CA ILE A 350 10.93 -15.30 2.27
C ILE A 350 12.41 -15.68 2.32
N ASN A 351 12.73 -16.92 2.02
CA ASN A 351 14.11 -17.37 1.87
C ASN A 351 14.45 -17.46 0.39
N VAL A 352 15.51 -16.79 -0.03
CA VAL A 352 15.98 -16.73 -1.41
C VAL A 352 17.42 -17.23 -1.43
N THR A 353 17.65 -18.33 -2.14
CA THR A 353 19.01 -18.86 -2.36
C THR A 353 19.55 -18.27 -3.66
N ALA A 354 20.64 -17.51 -3.55
CA ALA A 354 21.36 -17.00 -4.72
C ALA A 354 21.94 -18.17 -5.53
N GLU A 355 21.95 -18.02 -6.85
CA GLU A 355 22.39 -19.08 -7.76
C GLU A 355 23.89 -19.39 -7.56
N ASN A 356 24.34 -20.58 -7.98
CA ASN A 356 25.74 -20.99 -7.79
C ASN A 356 26.69 -20.32 -8.80
N THR A 357 27.92 -19.97 -8.39
CA THR A 357 29.00 -19.55 -9.29
C THR A 357 29.59 -20.77 -9.98
N SER A 358 28.92 -21.24 -11.03
CA SER A 358 29.52 -22.11 -12.04
C SER A 358 28.72 -22.00 -13.33
N GLY A 359 29.38 -21.53 -14.38
CA GLY A 359 28.90 -21.71 -15.74
C GLY A 359 28.91 -23.18 -16.13
N GLY A 360 28.01 -23.56 -17.05
CA GLY A 360 28.06 -24.81 -17.80
C GLY A 360 28.08 -26.10 -16.96
N GLY A 361 26.93 -26.51 -16.42
CA GLY A 361 26.77 -27.84 -15.84
C GLY A 361 25.56 -27.98 -14.90
N ASN A 362 24.42 -28.40 -15.46
CA ASN A 362 23.33 -29.17 -14.84
C ASN A 362 23.00 -28.91 -13.34
N THR A 363 22.03 -28.02 -13.06
CA THR A 363 21.23 -28.04 -11.80
C THR A 363 19.93 -27.23 -11.93
N LEU A 364 19.12 -27.56 -12.94
CA LEU A 364 17.84 -26.90 -13.19
C LEU A 364 16.77 -27.20 -12.11
N CYS A 365 16.87 -28.34 -11.42
CA CYS A 365 15.80 -28.89 -10.59
C CYS A 365 16.11 -28.92 -9.09
N ASN A 366 16.42 -27.76 -8.51
CA ASN A 366 16.64 -27.61 -7.06
C ASN A 366 15.34 -27.74 -6.24
N SER A 367 14.18 -27.48 -6.85
CA SER A 367 12.86 -27.79 -6.28
C SER A 367 12.05 -28.58 -7.30
N THR A 368 11.43 -29.66 -6.86
CA THR A 368 10.67 -30.57 -7.73
C THR A 368 9.28 -30.83 -7.18
N ILE A 369 8.33 -31.03 -8.08
CA ILE A 369 7.04 -31.61 -7.79
C ILE A 369 7.25 -33.10 -7.55
N THR A 370 6.88 -33.56 -6.35
CA THR A 370 6.97 -34.96 -5.92
C THR A 370 5.60 -35.58 -5.65
N SER A 371 4.53 -34.79 -5.78
CA SER A 371 3.15 -35.22 -5.58
C SER A 371 2.41 -35.24 -6.92
N PHE A 372 1.84 -36.39 -7.27
CA PHE A 372 1.16 -36.60 -8.54
C PHE A 372 -0.25 -37.18 -8.29
N PRO A 373 -1.28 -36.80 -9.08
CA PRO A 373 -1.17 -35.94 -10.25
C PRO A 373 -0.96 -34.47 -9.89
N TYR A 374 -0.06 -33.80 -10.61
CA TYR A 374 0.04 -32.35 -10.61
C TYR A 374 -0.89 -31.81 -11.69
N THR A 375 -1.71 -30.82 -11.35
CA THR A 375 -2.64 -30.18 -12.28
C THR A 375 -2.43 -28.67 -12.29
N GLU A 376 -2.55 -28.07 -13.46
CA GLU A 376 -2.52 -26.62 -13.64
C GLU A 376 -3.56 -26.19 -14.69
N SER A 377 -4.41 -25.24 -14.33
CA SER A 377 -5.44 -24.64 -15.22
C SER A 377 -5.30 -23.12 -15.33
N PHE A 378 -4.23 -22.54 -14.80
CA PHE A 378 -3.84 -21.14 -15.01
C PHE A 378 -4.89 -20.10 -14.57
N GLU A 379 -5.61 -20.36 -13.48
CA GLU A 379 -6.68 -19.50 -12.94
C GLU A 379 -6.18 -18.12 -12.49
N ASN A 380 -5.97 -17.22 -13.47
CA ASN A 380 -5.42 -15.88 -13.34
C ASN A 380 -3.95 -15.79 -12.85
N THR A 381 -3.22 -16.92 -12.85
CA THR A 381 -1.78 -16.99 -12.50
C THR A 381 -1.09 -18.09 -13.32
N LEU A 382 0.25 -18.02 -13.45
CA LEU A 382 1.05 -19.13 -14.01
C LEU A 382 1.29 -20.27 -13.00
N GLY A 383 0.89 -20.08 -11.74
CA GLY A 383 1.13 -21.06 -10.69
C GLY A 383 2.63 -21.31 -10.52
N ALA A 384 3.05 -22.56 -10.69
CA ALA A 384 4.46 -22.96 -10.59
C ALA A 384 5.25 -22.78 -11.91
N TRP A 385 4.58 -22.42 -13.00
CA TRP A 385 5.20 -22.17 -14.31
C TRP A 385 5.91 -20.82 -14.35
N LYS A 386 6.90 -20.69 -15.23
CA LYS A 386 7.74 -19.50 -15.35
C LYS A 386 7.93 -19.11 -16.80
N GLN A 387 7.80 -17.83 -17.10
CA GLN A 387 8.18 -17.29 -18.41
C GLN A 387 9.70 -17.42 -18.62
N ALA A 388 10.12 -17.52 -19.88
CA ALA A 388 11.53 -17.31 -20.18
C ALA A 388 11.94 -15.87 -19.94
N THR A 389 13.18 -15.71 -19.47
CA THR A 389 13.82 -14.41 -19.27
C THR A 389 14.78 -14.05 -20.40
N SER A 390 15.06 -15.03 -21.28
CA SER A 390 15.90 -14.89 -22.46
C SER A 390 15.65 -16.05 -23.44
N GLY A 391 16.00 -15.84 -24.71
CA GLY A 391 15.90 -16.87 -25.76
C GLY A 391 14.55 -16.90 -26.49
N ASP A 392 13.65 -15.98 -26.18
CA ASP A 392 12.38 -15.73 -26.87
C ASP A 392 12.17 -14.23 -27.16
N ASP A 393 11.11 -13.92 -27.90
CA ASP A 393 10.80 -12.56 -28.37
C ASP A 393 9.74 -11.87 -27.48
N PHE A 394 8.83 -12.65 -26.89
CA PHE A 394 7.74 -12.17 -26.03
C PHE A 394 7.18 -13.29 -25.14
N ASN A 395 6.37 -12.92 -24.15
CA ASN A 395 5.83 -13.84 -23.15
C ASN A 395 4.46 -14.41 -23.53
N TRP A 396 4.16 -15.61 -23.04
CA TRP A 396 2.79 -16.12 -22.97
C TRP A 396 1.92 -15.18 -22.11
N ALA A 397 0.65 -15.01 -22.44
CA ALA A 397 -0.27 -14.19 -21.66
C ALA A 397 -1.37 -15.06 -21.04
N ILE A 398 -1.85 -14.67 -19.85
CA ILE A 398 -3.01 -15.30 -19.21
C ILE A 398 -4.28 -14.60 -19.69
N ARG A 399 -5.34 -15.35 -19.96
CA ARG A 399 -6.57 -14.80 -20.51
C ARG A 399 -7.82 -15.53 -20.07
N SER A 400 -8.90 -14.77 -19.90
CA SER A 400 -10.27 -15.26 -19.84
C SER A 400 -11.05 -14.81 -21.08
N GLY A 401 -12.05 -15.60 -21.49
CA GLY A 401 -12.88 -15.32 -22.66
C GLY A 401 -12.18 -15.47 -24.02
N SER A 402 -12.74 -14.85 -25.07
CA SER A 402 -12.36 -15.09 -26.47
C SER A 402 -11.13 -14.32 -26.92
N THR A 403 -10.19 -14.93 -27.67
CA THR A 403 -9.19 -14.28 -28.57
C THR A 403 -9.23 -12.74 -28.79
N PRO A 404 -8.22 -11.85 -28.59
CA PRO A 404 -8.34 -10.46 -29.05
C PRO A 404 -8.45 -10.34 -30.58
N SER A 405 -7.79 -11.22 -31.33
CA SER A 405 -7.84 -11.24 -32.79
C SER A 405 -9.10 -11.96 -33.31
N SER A 406 -9.56 -11.58 -34.51
CA SER A 406 -10.76 -12.17 -35.13
C SER A 406 -10.43 -13.42 -35.95
N ASN A 407 -11.37 -14.37 -36.00
CA ASN A 407 -11.19 -15.69 -36.63
C ASN A 407 -10.01 -16.49 -36.05
N THR A 408 -9.72 -16.26 -34.77
CA THR A 408 -8.79 -17.04 -33.95
C THR A 408 -9.54 -17.55 -32.72
N GLY A 409 -8.84 -18.19 -31.78
CA GLY A 409 -9.47 -18.68 -30.57
C GLY A 409 -8.44 -19.10 -29.53
N PRO A 410 -8.89 -19.54 -28.35
CA PRO A 410 -10.23 -20.06 -28.06
C PRO A 410 -11.27 -18.97 -27.71
N SER A 411 -12.56 -19.35 -27.62
CA SER A 411 -13.65 -18.48 -27.13
C SER A 411 -13.76 -18.45 -25.59
N SER A 412 -13.21 -19.45 -24.92
CA SER A 412 -13.20 -19.60 -23.45
C SER A 412 -12.15 -20.64 -23.05
N ALA A 413 -11.77 -20.63 -21.77
CA ALA A 413 -10.92 -21.68 -21.18
C ALA A 413 -11.54 -23.08 -21.34
N ASN A 414 -10.69 -24.11 -21.29
CA ASN A 414 -11.14 -25.50 -21.20
C ASN A 414 -11.44 -25.92 -19.76
N ALA A 415 -10.58 -25.53 -18.82
CA ALA A 415 -10.72 -25.72 -17.39
C ALA A 415 -10.82 -24.36 -16.69
N GLY A 416 -11.73 -24.25 -15.73
CA GLY A 416 -11.98 -23.01 -15.02
C GLY A 416 -12.30 -21.81 -15.92
N SER A 417 -11.70 -20.65 -15.65
CA SER A 417 -12.02 -19.39 -16.32
C SER A 417 -10.88 -18.80 -17.14
N TYR A 418 -9.65 -19.27 -16.93
CA TYR A 418 -8.45 -18.72 -17.56
C TYR A 418 -7.64 -19.79 -18.28
N TYR A 419 -6.81 -19.36 -19.23
CA TYR A 419 -5.85 -20.19 -19.95
C TYR A 419 -4.63 -19.33 -20.31
N ILE A 420 -3.54 -19.97 -20.73
CA ILE A 420 -2.40 -19.24 -21.31
C ILE A 420 -2.47 -19.26 -22.83
N TYR A 421 -2.05 -18.17 -23.47
CA TYR A 421 -2.03 -18.08 -24.92
C TYR A 421 -0.93 -17.17 -25.45
N MET A 422 -0.68 -17.30 -26.74
CA MET A 422 0.14 -16.40 -27.54
C MET A 422 -0.75 -15.63 -28.49
N GLU A 423 -0.70 -14.30 -28.39
CA GLU A 423 -1.32 -13.38 -29.34
C GLU A 423 -0.40 -13.21 -30.56
N SER A 424 -0.87 -13.60 -31.74
CA SER A 424 -0.07 -13.46 -32.97
C SER A 424 -0.30 -12.14 -33.72
N SER A 425 -1.11 -11.20 -33.23
CA SER A 425 -1.24 -9.87 -33.86
C SER A 425 -0.07 -8.93 -33.57
N THR A 426 -0.05 -7.74 -34.19
CA THR A 426 1.06 -6.77 -34.09
C THR A 426 1.35 -6.45 -32.63
N PRO A 427 2.62 -6.52 -32.16
CA PRO A 427 3.87 -6.67 -32.92
C PRO A 427 4.42 -8.11 -33.02
N ASN A 428 3.63 -9.12 -32.64
CA ASN A 428 4.10 -10.48 -32.38
C ASN A 428 4.05 -11.42 -33.59
N TYR A 429 3.68 -10.94 -34.79
CA TYR A 429 3.99 -11.62 -36.05
C TYR A 429 5.09 -10.87 -36.83
N SER A 430 5.97 -11.54 -37.59
CA SER A 430 5.99 -12.98 -37.91
C SER A 430 7.17 -13.71 -37.27
N ASN A 431 7.04 -15.04 -37.11
CA ASN A 431 8.09 -15.95 -36.62
C ASN A 431 8.65 -15.56 -35.24
N LYS A 432 7.81 -15.03 -34.36
CA LYS A 432 8.20 -14.67 -33.01
C LYS A 432 8.06 -15.85 -32.07
N ARG A 433 9.02 -15.99 -31.18
CA ARG A 433 9.09 -17.09 -30.22
C ARG A 433 8.58 -16.66 -28.85
N ALA A 434 7.88 -17.55 -28.17
CA ALA A 434 7.54 -17.40 -26.74
C ALA A 434 7.75 -18.73 -26.01
N ILE A 435 8.39 -18.68 -24.85
CA ILE A 435 8.71 -19.87 -24.07
C ILE A 435 8.14 -19.76 -22.66
N VAL A 436 7.47 -20.82 -22.20
CA VAL A 436 7.08 -20.97 -20.79
C VAL A 436 7.53 -22.33 -20.25
N TYR A 437 8.22 -22.30 -19.12
CA TYR A 437 8.78 -23.45 -18.42
C TYR A 437 7.81 -23.99 -17.37
N SER A 438 7.65 -25.30 -17.33
CA SER A 438 6.99 -26.00 -16.24
C SER A 438 7.85 -26.00 -14.96
N PRO A 439 7.28 -26.30 -13.78
CA PRO A 439 8.11 -26.75 -12.67
C PRO A 439 8.88 -28.02 -13.04
N CYS A 440 9.96 -28.33 -12.31
CA CYS A 440 10.58 -29.65 -12.45
C CYS A 440 9.72 -30.73 -11.78
N TYR A 441 9.66 -31.90 -12.38
CA TYR A 441 8.99 -33.09 -11.85
C TYR A 441 10.01 -34.12 -11.42
N ASP A 442 9.90 -34.62 -10.20
CA ASP A 442 10.73 -35.74 -9.71
C ASP A 442 10.05 -37.06 -10.05
N ILE A 443 10.54 -37.73 -11.09
CA ILE A 443 10.03 -39.04 -11.53
C ILE A 443 11.06 -40.14 -11.29
N THR A 444 11.97 -39.93 -10.34
CA THR A 444 13.03 -40.89 -9.98
C THR A 444 12.47 -42.26 -9.57
N ASN A 445 11.30 -42.28 -8.94
CA ASN A 445 10.64 -43.50 -8.46
C ASN A 445 9.40 -43.91 -9.27
N ALA A 446 9.16 -43.26 -10.42
CA ALA A 446 8.02 -43.57 -11.27
C ALA A 446 8.36 -44.71 -12.24
N SER A 447 7.49 -45.71 -12.38
CA SER A 447 7.61 -46.72 -13.44
C SER A 447 6.94 -46.30 -14.74
N LEU A 448 5.99 -45.37 -14.66
CA LEU A 448 5.28 -44.73 -15.76
C LEU A 448 5.05 -43.27 -15.40
N ALA A 449 5.22 -42.37 -16.37
CA ALA A 449 4.95 -40.94 -16.24
C ALA A 449 4.23 -40.45 -17.50
N THR A 450 3.13 -39.72 -17.32
CA THR A 450 2.29 -39.22 -18.41
C THR A 450 2.05 -37.73 -18.21
N PHE A 451 2.33 -36.95 -19.25
CA PHE A 451 1.99 -35.54 -19.30
C PHE A 451 0.88 -35.31 -20.31
N SER A 452 -0.19 -34.63 -19.90
CA SER A 452 -1.28 -34.27 -20.79
C SER A 452 -1.67 -32.82 -20.62
N PHE A 453 -2.15 -32.21 -21.71
CA PHE A 453 -2.62 -30.84 -21.72
C PHE A 453 -3.64 -30.64 -22.84
N LYS A 454 -4.46 -29.61 -22.69
CA LYS A 454 -5.33 -29.12 -23.75
C LYS A 454 -4.61 -28.04 -24.53
N TYR A 455 -4.80 -28.05 -25.84
CA TYR A 455 -4.29 -26.99 -26.71
C TYR A 455 -5.36 -26.52 -27.69
N HIS A 456 -5.30 -25.25 -28.08
CA HIS A 456 -6.16 -24.66 -29.10
C HIS A 456 -5.29 -23.90 -30.09
N MET A 457 -5.41 -24.22 -31.38
CA MET A 457 -4.67 -23.55 -32.45
C MET A 457 -5.63 -23.34 -33.62
N TYR A 458 -6.17 -22.13 -33.73
CA TYR A 458 -7.13 -21.76 -34.76
C TYR A 458 -6.75 -20.43 -35.43
N GLY A 459 -6.77 -20.42 -36.76
CA GLY A 459 -6.33 -19.31 -37.59
C GLY A 459 -6.10 -19.75 -39.04
N THR A 460 -5.18 -19.10 -39.74
CA THR A 460 -4.77 -19.50 -41.09
C THR A 460 -3.94 -20.78 -41.07
N SER A 461 -3.74 -21.40 -42.25
CA SER A 461 -2.85 -22.56 -42.38
C SER A 461 -1.40 -22.26 -41.95
N ALA A 462 -0.99 -20.99 -41.98
CA ALA A 462 0.34 -20.52 -41.63
C ALA A 462 0.40 -19.85 -40.24
N MET A 463 -0.48 -20.20 -39.30
CA MET A 463 -0.61 -19.55 -37.98
C MET A 463 0.55 -19.79 -37.00
N GLY A 464 1.45 -20.73 -37.27
CA GLY A 464 2.60 -21.02 -36.41
C GLY A 464 2.70 -22.47 -35.96
N SER A 465 3.52 -22.72 -34.94
CA SER A 465 3.77 -24.05 -34.37
C SER A 465 3.86 -24.03 -32.86
N LEU A 466 3.38 -25.10 -32.23
CA LEU A 466 3.52 -25.34 -30.79
C LEU A 466 4.31 -26.64 -30.58
N THR A 467 5.38 -26.55 -29.82
CA THR A 467 6.25 -27.68 -29.48
C THR A 467 6.33 -27.81 -27.96
N LEU A 468 6.19 -29.04 -27.45
CA LEU A 468 6.53 -29.41 -26.08
C LEU A 468 7.93 -30.03 -26.10
N GLU A 469 8.82 -29.49 -25.28
CA GLU A 469 10.20 -29.96 -25.16
C GLU A 469 10.49 -30.39 -23.71
N ALA A 470 11.36 -31.38 -23.55
CA ALA A 470 11.83 -31.87 -22.26
C ALA A 470 13.34 -31.68 -22.10
N SER A 471 13.77 -31.44 -20.86
CA SER A 471 15.17 -31.28 -20.50
C SER A 471 15.46 -31.96 -19.16
N LEU A 472 16.65 -32.55 -19.07
CA LEU A 472 17.21 -33.14 -17.85
C LEU A 472 18.27 -32.23 -17.21
N ASP A 473 18.82 -31.27 -17.96
CA ASP A 473 19.94 -30.42 -17.55
C ASP A 473 19.60 -28.92 -17.53
N GLY A 474 18.47 -28.53 -18.13
CA GLY A 474 18.01 -27.16 -18.27
C GLY A 474 18.54 -26.41 -19.49
N THR A 475 19.48 -27.01 -20.20
CA THR A 475 20.21 -26.38 -21.30
C THR A 475 19.96 -27.07 -22.63
N THR A 476 19.84 -28.39 -22.61
CA THR A 476 19.56 -29.25 -23.76
C THR A 476 18.08 -29.60 -23.75
N TRP A 477 17.39 -29.27 -24.84
CA TRP A 477 15.94 -29.45 -24.96
C TRP A 477 15.63 -30.40 -26.11
N THR A 478 14.88 -31.45 -25.80
CA THR A 478 14.44 -32.46 -26.77
C THR A 478 12.96 -32.25 -27.06
N SER A 479 12.59 -32.09 -28.33
CA SER A 479 11.19 -32.05 -28.74
C SER A 479 10.54 -33.42 -28.54
N ILE A 480 9.50 -33.46 -27.71
CA ILE A 480 8.76 -34.68 -27.36
C ILE A 480 7.34 -34.68 -27.93
N TRP A 481 6.85 -33.53 -28.36
CA TRP A 481 5.60 -33.39 -29.12
C TRP A 481 5.61 -32.08 -29.90
N SER A 482 5.03 -32.06 -31.10
CA SER A 482 4.87 -30.83 -31.87
C SER A 482 3.65 -30.90 -32.79
N THR A 483 3.01 -29.75 -32.99
CA THR A 483 2.02 -29.55 -34.07
C THR A 483 2.20 -28.17 -34.71
N SER A 484 1.63 -27.97 -35.89
CA SER A 484 1.73 -26.70 -36.63
C SER A 484 0.51 -26.44 -37.50
N GLY A 485 0.25 -25.17 -37.78
CA GLY A 485 -0.88 -24.73 -38.59
C GLY A 485 -2.22 -24.89 -37.89
N ASN A 486 -3.30 -24.61 -38.61
CA ASN A 486 -4.67 -24.63 -38.09
C ASN A 486 -5.13 -26.05 -37.70
N GLN A 487 -5.54 -26.22 -36.44
CA GLN A 487 -6.04 -27.48 -35.85
C GLN A 487 -7.57 -27.50 -35.67
N GLY A 488 -8.25 -26.44 -36.14
CA GLY A 488 -9.68 -26.21 -36.00
C GLY A 488 -10.06 -25.46 -34.73
N ASN A 489 -11.27 -24.87 -34.74
CA ASN A 489 -11.81 -24.07 -33.63
C ASN A 489 -12.40 -24.96 -32.52
N SER A 490 -11.55 -25.77 -31.88
CA SER A 490 -11.92 -26.64 -30.77
C SER A 490 -10.69 -26.98 -29.95
N TRP A 491 -10.84 -27.05 -28.63
CA TRP A 491 -9.78 -27.57 -27.75
C TRP A 491 -9.45 -29.03 -28.11
N LYS A 492 -8.17 -29.31 -28.33
CA LYS A 492 -7.61 -30.64 -28.57
C LYS A 492 -6.83 -31.11 -27.34
N THR A 493 -6.53 -32.41 -27.26
CA THR A 493 -5.76 -32.98 -26.15
C THR A 493 -4.48 -33.58 -26.71
N ALA A 494 -3.36 -33.29 -26.06
CA ALA A 494 -2.11 -34.01 -26.27
C ALA A 494 -1.80 -34.82 -25.01
N THR A 495 -1.40 -36.07 -25.19
CA THR A 495 -0.96 -36.99 -24.13
C THR A 495 0.39 -37.54 -24.53
N ILE A 496 1.40 -37.30 -23.71
CA ILE A 496 2.79 -37.66 -23.95
C ILE A 496 3.21 -38.66 -22.88
N ASP A 497 3.75 -39.79 -23.34
CA ASP A 497 4.46 -40.75 -22.51
C ASP A 497 5.88 -40.24 -22.24
N LEU A 498 6.26 -40.18 -20.96
CA LEU A 498 7.57 -39.76 -20.49
C LEU A 498 8.40 -40.93 -19.95
N ALA A 499 8.08 -42.17 -20.32
CA ALA A 499 8.83 -43.36 -19.92
C ALA A 499 10.34 -43.27 -20.19
N SER A 500 10.77 -42.57 -21.26
CA SER A 500 12.20 -42.35 -21.56
C SER A 500 12.93 -41.44 -20.56
N TYR A 501 12.19 -40.76 -19.68
CA TYR A 501 12.70 -39.88 -18.63
C TYR A 501 12.46 -40.47 -17.23
N ALA A 502 11.89 -41.67 -17.12
CA ALA A 502 11.69 -42.35 -15.84
C ALA A 502 13.04 -42.56 -15.13
N GLY A 503 13.06 -42.39 -13.81
CA GLY A 503 14.32 -42.45 -13.04
C GLY A 503 15.04 -41.10 -12.90
N GLU A 504 14.54 -40.04 -13.54
CA GLU A 504 15.19 -38.73 -13.55
C GLU A 504 14.32 -37.60 -12.95
N LYS A 505 14.91 -36.41 -12.88
CA LYS A 505 14.18 -35.14 -12.70
C LYS A 505 14.05 -34.46 -14.05
N VAL A 506 12.82 -34.18 -14.47
CA VAL A 506 12.54 -33.62 -15.80
C VAL A 506 11.87 -32.25 -15.70
N GLN A 507 12.29 -31.30 -16.53
CA GLN A 507 11.53 -30.08 -16.78
C GLN A 507 11.01 -30.08 -18.22
N LEU A 508 9.76 -29.64 -18.37
CA LEU A 508 9.12 -29.44 -19.66
C LEU A 508 9.02 -27.94 -19.98
N ARG A 509 8.91 -27.59 -21.26
CA ARG A 509 8.55 -26.24 -21.69
C ARG A 509 7.64 -26.27 -22.91
N PHE A 510 6.72 -25.32 -22.98
CA PHE A 510 6.04 -25.00 -24.23
C PHE A 510 6.86 -23.95 -24.96
N ASN A 511 7.19 -24.25 -26.21
CA ASN A 511 7.92 -23.40 -27.12
C ASN A 511 7.02 -23.14 -28.34
N GLY A 512 6.45 -21.95 -28.39
CA GLY A 512 5.57 -21.53 -29.47
C GLY A 512 6.28 -20.59 -30.44
N ILE A 513 5.98 -20.74 -31.73
CA ILE A 513 6.43 -19.84 -32.79
C ILE A 513 5.19 -19.30 -33.50
N THR A 514 5.03 -17.98 -33.55
CA THR A 514 3.94 -17.35 -34.30
C THR A 514 4.15 -17.48 -35.81
N GLY A 515 3.04 -17.54 -36.53
CA GLY A 515 3.01 -17.69 -37.97
C GLY A 515 3.51 -16.50 -38.77
N THR A 516 3.30 -16.56 -40.09
CA THR A 516 3.56 -15.43 -41.00
C THR A 516 2.41 -14.44 -41.10
N THR A 517 1.29 -14.71 -40.42
CA THR A 517 0.09 -13.88 -40.42
C THR A 517 -0.36 -13.57 -39.01
N TRP A 518 -1.02 -12.42 -38.82
CA TRP A 518 -1.65 -12.06 -37.54
C TRP A 518 -2.83 -12.95 -37.15
N GLN A 519 -3.43 -13.66 -38.13
CA GLN A 519 -4.61 -14.49 -37.95
C GLN A 519 -4.26 -15.87 -37.42
N GLY A 520 -3.91 -15.95 -36.14
CA GLY A 520 -3.93 -17.23 -35.44
C GLY A 520 -3.32 -17.21 -34.05
N ASP A 521 -4.10 -17.61 -33.05
CA ASP A 521 -3.64 -17.68 -31.67
C ASP A 521 -3.47 -19.12 -31.22
N MET A 522 -2.48 -19.34 -30.35
CA MET A 522 -2.20 -20.64 -29.76
C MET A 522 -2.44 -20.57 -28.26
N ALA A 523 -3.20 -21.50 -27.70
CA ALA A 523 -3.50 -21.54 -26.28
C ALA A 523 -3.25 -22.92 -25.69
N VAL A 524 -2.95 -22.95 -24.39
CA VAL A 524 -2.76 -24.15 -23.57
C VAL A 524 -3.55 -24.02 -22.27
N ASP A 525 -4.12 -25.14 -21.83
CA ASP A 525 -4.91 -25.23 -20.60
C ASP A 525 -4.96 -26.68 -20.08
N ALA A 526 -5.54 -26.91 -18.90
CA ALA A 526 -5.81 -28.21 -18.28
C ALA A 526 -4.60 -29.16 -18.32
N VAL A 527 -3.46 -28.65 -17.85
CA VAL A 527 -2.23 -29.41 -17.70
C VAL A 527 -2.41 -30.46 -16.61
N ASN A 528 -1.95 -31.67 -16.87
CA ASN A 528 -1.89 -32.76 -15.91
C ASN A 528 -0.60 -33.56 -16.09
N PHE A 529 0.15 -33.72 -15.01
CA PHE A 529 1.28 -34.65 -14.92
C PHE A 529 0.91 -35.75 -13.94
N SER A 530 0.94 -37.01 -14.38
CA SER A 530 0.61 -38.17 -13.54
C SER A 530 1.71 -39.23 -13.62
N THR A 531 1.86 -40.01 -12.56
CA THR A 531 2.80 -41.15 -12.50
C THR A 531 2.11 -42.40 -11.99
N SER A 532 2.56 -43.59 -12.40
CA SER A 532 2.23 -44.85 -11.72
C SER A 532 3.50 -45.68 -11.49
N GLY A 533 3.66 -46.20 -10.27
CA GLY A 533 4.88 -46.88 -9.82
C GLY A 533 5.10 -46.71 -8.32
N ASN A 534 5.64 -47.75 -7.68
CA ASN A 534 5.67 -47.97 -6.23
C ASN A 534 6.45 -46.88 -5.47
N THR A 535 5.76 -45.82 -5.03
CA THR A 535 6.28 -44.90 -4.01
C THR A 535 6.28 -45.62 -2.67
N GLY A 536 7.47 -45.95 -2.16
CA GLY A 536 7.66 -46.44 -0.80
C GLY A 536 7.21 -45.39 0.21
N GLY A 537 5.93 -45.43 0.56
CA GLY A 537 5.24 -44.51 1.46
C GLY A 537 3.77 -44.46 1.06
N GLY A 538 3.01 -45.49 1.43
CA GLY A 538 1.60 -45.61 1.06
C GLY A 538 0.79 -44.39 1.51
N SER A 539 0.46 -43.52 0.55
CA SER A 539 -0.67 -42.62 0.70
C SER A 539 -1.91 -43.41 0.31
N THR A 540 -2.58 -43.97 1.30
CA THR A 540 -3.96 -44.38 1.13
C THR A 540 -4.80 -43.12 0.96
N THR A 541 -5.52 -42.97 -0.15
CA THR A 541 -6.46 -41.85 -0.32
C THR A 541 -7.83 -42.21 0.25
N THR A 542 -8.62 -41.20 0.60
CA THR A 542 -10.00 -41.33 1.05
C THR A 542 -10.86 -40.34 0.29
N ASP A 543 -11.88 -40.84 -0.38
CA ASP A 543 -12.89 -39.99 -0.99
C ASP A 543 -13.81 -39.42 0.08
N VAL A 544 -14.02 -38.12 0.05
CA VAL A 544 -14.92 -37.38 0.93
C VAL A 544 -15.99 -36.65 0.13
N ASN A 545 -17.17 -36.55 0.70
CA ASN A 545 -18.28 -35.76 0.17
C ASN A 545 -18.58 -34.61 1.12
N LEU A 546 -18.34 -33.37 0.67
CA LEU A 546 -18.82 -32.18 1.36
C LEU A 546 -20.22 -31.85 0.84
N ARG A 547 -21.21 -32.13 1.68
CA ARG A 547 -22.59 -31.75 1.46
C ARG A 547 -22.84 -30.39 2.11
N ILE A 548 -23.27 -29.41 1.32
CA ILE A 548 -23.68 -28.08 1.80
C ILE A 548 -25.13 -27.88 1.43
N THR A 549 -26.00 -27.67 2.41
CA THR A 549 -27.34 -27.13 2.24
C THR A 549 -27.26 -25.64 2.48
N PHE A 550 -27.60 -24.83 1.49
CA PHE A 550 -27.60 -23.38 1.63
C PHE A 550 -28.81 -22.92 2.43
N ASP A 551 -28.71 -21.75 3.03
CA ASP A 551 -29.86 -20.97 3.47
C ASP A 551 -30.42 -20.15 2.30
N ASN A 552 -31.06 -19.02 2.56
CA ASN A 552 -31.61 -18.18 1.50
C ASN A 552 -30.56 -17.33 0.78
N TYR A 553 -29.26 -17.45 1.13
CA TYR A 553 -28.20 -16.64 0.52
C TYR A 553 -26.95 -17.48 0.14
N PRO A 554 -27.04 -18.37 -0.86
CA PRO A 554 -25.91 -19.20 -1.30
C PRO A 554 -24.65 -18.41 -1.73
N GLU A 555 -24.82 -17.17 -2.19
CA GLU A 555 -23.74 -16.26 -2.59
C GLU A 555 -22.81 -15.82 -1.46
N GLU A 556 -23.17 -16.12 -0.21
CA GLU A 556 -22.43 -15.68 0.98
C GLU A 556 -21.54 -16.82 1.51
N THR A 557 -21.82 -18.06 1.09
CA THR A 557 -21.15 -19.27 1.59
C THR A 557 -19.91 -19.64 0.77
N SER A 558 -18.78 -19.82 1.44
CA SER A 558 -17.55 -20.40 0.85
C SER A 558 -16.86 -21.38 1.80
N TRP A 559 -15.94 -22.18 1.30
CA TRP A 559 -15.20 -23.15 2.13
C TRP A 559 -13.80 -23.45 1.62
N GLU A 560 -12.96 -23.93 2.54
CA GLU A 560 -11.59 -24.39 2.28
C GLU A 560 -11.31 -25.65 3.11
N ILE A 561 -10.58 -26.61 2.54
CA ILE A 561 -9.92 -27.69 3.28
C ILE A 561 -8.43 -27.37 3.27
N ARG A 562 -7.81 -27.35 4.45
CA ARG A 562 -6.37 -27.10 4.62
C ARG A 562 -5.66 -28.31 5.21
N ASN A 563 -4.43 -28.57 4.78
CA ASN A 563 -3.58 -29.61 5.37
C ASN A 563 -2.92 -29.13 6.68
N ASN A 564 -2.17 -30.02 7.34
CA ASN A 564 -1.45 -29.73 8.59
C ASN A 564 -0.43 -28.56 8.50
N ASN A 565 0.02 -28.19 7.29
CA ASN A 565 0.91 -27.05 7.05
C ASN A 565 0.12 -25.75 6.79
N ASN A 566 -1.20 -25.74 7.04
CA ASN A 566 -2.12 -24.64 6.78
C ASN A 566 -2.21 -24.24 5.28
N GLN A 567 -1.85 -25.16 4.37
CA GLN A 567 -2.00 -24.95 2.93
C GLN A 567 -3.39 -25.40 2.48
N VAL A 568 -4.05 -24.59 1.66
CA VAL A 568 -5.35 -24.94 1.05
C VAL A 568 -5.14 -26.06 0.05
N VAL A 569 -5.78 -27.21 0.28
CA VAL A 569 -5.79 -28.36 -0.64
C VAL A 569 -7.01 -28.35 -1.54
N TYR A 570 -8.15 -27.87 -1.04
CA TYR A 570 -9.36 -27.65 -1.82
C TYR A 570 -10.11 -26.44 -1.31
N SER A 571 -10.86 -25.78 -2.18
CA SER A 571 -11.78 -24.70 -1.82
C SER A 571 -12.99 -24.67 -2.75
N GLY A 572 -14.01 -23.92 -2.37
CA GLY A 572 -15.19 -23.69 -3.19
C GLY A 572 -16.06 -22.55 -2.69
N GLY A 573 -16.99 -22.12 -3.54
CA GLY A 573 -17.82 -20.94 -3.35
C GLY A 573 -17.22 -19.67 -3.98
N THR A 574 -17.93 -18.54 -3.94
CA THR A 574 -19.32 -18.42 -3.46
C THR A 574 -20.32 -19.00 -4.47
N TYR A 575 -21.58 -19.21 -4.06
CA TYR A 575 -22.54 -20.02 -4.81
C TYR A 575 -23.79 -19.27 -5.30
N GLY A 576 -23.69 -18.01 -5.70
CA GLY A 576 -24.84 -17.17 -6.07
C GLY A 576 -25.69 -17.62 -7.27
N ALA A 577 -25.30 -18.69 -7.97
CA ALA A 577 -26.11 -19.34 -9.00
C ALA A 577 -26.94 -20.54 -8.49
N GLN A 578 -26.71 -20.97 -7.24
CA GLN A 578 -27.50 -22.03 -6.60
C GLN A 578 -28.81 -21.44 -6.08
N ALA A 579 -29.87 -22.24 -6.06
CA ALA A 579 -31.16 -21.80 -5.52
C ALA A 579 -31.14 -21.78 -3.98
N ASP A 580 -31.87 -20.85 -3.39
CA ASP A 580 -32.12 -20.76 -1.95
C ASP A 580 -32.57 -22.11 -1.38
N GLY A 581 -31.97 -22.53 -0.25
CA GLY A 581 -32.28 -23.82 0.38
C GLY A 581 -31.79 -25.06 -0.35
N SER A 582 -31.17 -24.93 -1.53
CA SER A 582 -30.69 -26.07 -2.30
C SER A 582 -29.50 -26.75 -1.63
N THR A 583 -29.20 -27.98 -2.07
CA THR A 583 -28.09 -28.76 -1.53
C THR A 583 -27.10 -29.11 -2.63
N LEU A 584 -25.84 -28.81 -2.38
CA LEU A 584 -24.71 -29.16 -3.22
C LEU A 584 -23.90 -30.29 -2.58
N ASN A 585 -23.51 -31.29 -3.39
CA ASN A 585 -22.60 -32.36 -2.99
C ASN A 585 -21.28 -32.20 -3.75
N ILE A 586 -20.17 -32.20 -3.02
CA ILE A 586 -18.84 -31.93 -3.56
C ILE A 586 -17.93 -33.10 -3.19
N LEU A 587 -17.63 -33.93 -4.19
CA LEU A 587 -16.71 -35.05 -4.03
C LEU A 587 -15.26 -34.58 -4.18
N ARG A 588 -14.40 -34.99 -3.24
CA ARG A 588 -12.96 -34.75 -3.24
C ARG A 588 -12.22 -35.98 -2.76
N THR A 589 -10.95 -36.10 -3.14
CA THR A 589 -10.08 -37.20 -2.71
C THR A 589 -8.96 -36.60 -1.88
N LEU A 590 -8.81 -37.06 -0.63
CA LEU A 590 -7.77 -36.59 0.28
C LEU A 590 -6.77 -37.70 0.55
N ASP A 591 -5.49 -37.37 0.61
CA ASP A 591 -4.46 -38.28 1.13
C ASP A 591 -4.70 -38.62 2.60
N THR A 592 -4.19 -39.75 3.08
CA THR A 592 -4.26 -40.08 4.50
C THR A 592 -3.55 -39.02 5.32
N GLY A 593 -4.29 -38.40 6.24
CA GLY A 593 -3.78 -37.26 6.98
C GLY A 593 -4.87 -36.55 7.77
N CYS A 594 -4.46 -35.50 8.48
CA CYS A 594 -5.37 -34.62 9.20
C CYS A 594 -5.44 -33.26 8.53
N TYR A 595 -6.62 -32.69 8.55
CA TYR A 595 -7.02 -31.50 7.80
C TYR A 595 -7.92 -30.61 8.66
N THR A 596 -8.12 -29.39 8.18
CA THR A 596 -9.08 -28.44 8.73
C THR A 596 -10.07 -28.06 7.65
N LEU A 597 -11.36 -28.29 7.88
CA LEU A 597 -12.43 -27.70 7.08
C LEU A 597 -12.79 -26.34 7.66
N ILE A 598 -12.82 -25.32 6.81
CA ILE A 598 -13.23 -23.97 7.14
C ILE A 598 -14.42 -23.63 6.27
N VAL A 599 -15.58 -23.37 6.87
CA VAL A 599 -16.76 -22.86 6.18
C VAL A 599 -16.95 -21.40 6.60
N LYS A 600 -17.20 -20.53 5.63
CA LYS A 600 -17.26 -19.08 5.81
C LYS A 600 -18.59 -18.55 5.30
N ASP A 601 -19.07 -17.53 6.00
CA ASP A 601 -20.20 -16.71 5.60
C ASP A 601 -19.76 -15.23 5.61
N VAL A 602 -19.91 -14.57 4.47
CA VAL A 602 -19.45 -13.18 4.26
C VAL A 602 -20.24 -12.18 5.10
N TYR A 603 -21.54 -12.42 5.36
CA TYR A 603 -22.37 -11.46 6.10
C TYR A 603 -22.38 -11.70 7.61
N GLY A 604 -21.89 -12.85 8.05
CA GLY A 604 -21.54 -13.15 9.43
C GLY A 604 -22.72 -13.56 10.31
N ASP A 605 -23.85 -13.86 9.72
CA ASP A 605 -25.03 -14.45 10.37
C ASP A 605 -25.04 -15.98 10.32
N GLY A 606 -24.06 -16.57 9.63
CA GLY A 606 -23.88 -17.99 9.44
C GLY A 606 -24.89 -18.56 8.47
N ILE A 607 -24.65 -19.79 8.03
CA ILE A 607 -25.57 -20.46 7.10
C ILE A 607 -26.82 -21.04 7.79
N CYS A 608 -27.00 -20.77 9.10
CA CYS A 608 -28.17 -21.15 9.92
C CYS A 608 -28.27 -20.19 11.12
N CYS A 609 -29.46 -19.83 11.64
CA CYS A 609 -30.80 -20.30 11.31
C CYS A 609 -31.80 -19.14 11.17
N ASN A 610 -31.29 -17.91 11.01
CA ASN A 610 -32.11 -16.70 10.96
C ASN A 610 -32.74 -16.50 9.59
N TYR A 611 -32.06 -16.94 8.52
CA TYR A 611 -32.46 -16.72 7.13
C TYR A 611 -32.48 -18.00 6.29
N GLY A 612 -32.82 -19.13 6.93
CA GLY A 612 -32.90 -20.44 6.29
C GLY A 612 -32.40 -21.55 7.20
N ASN A 613 -32.41 -22.79 6.71
CA ASN A 613 -31.97 -23.98 7.45
C ASN A 613 -30.71 -24.58 6.81
N GLY A 614 -29.74 -23.73 6.45
CA GLY A 614 -28.50 -24.20 5.86
C GLY A 614 -27.64 -24.98 6.85
N SER A 615 -26.78 -25.84 6.33
CA SER A 615 -25.89 -26.70 7.10
C SER A 615 -24.83 -27.30 6.19
N TYR A 616 -23.75 -27.82 6.78
CA TYR A 616 -22.77 -28.61 6.05
C TYR A 616 -22.40 -29.89 6.79
N ALA A 617 -22.04 -30.92 6.02
CA ALA A 617 -21.48 -32.16 6.53
C ALA A 617 -20.42 -32.68 5.56
N LEU A 618 -19.24 -32.99 6.09
CA LEU A 618 -18.19 -33.70 5.37
C LEU A 618 -18.23 -35.17 5.78
N THR A 619 -18.45 -36.05 4.83
CA THR A 619 -18.51 -37.50 5.08
C THR A 619 -17.41 -38.24 4.34
N ASP A 620 -16.84 -39.27 4.95
CA ASP A 620 -16.10 -40.30 4.21
C ASP A 620 -17.06 -41.05 3.29
N SER A 621 -16.82 -41.01 1.99
CA SER A 621 -17.70 -41.56 0.96
C SER A 621 -17.76 -43.08 0.97
N SER A 622 -16.74 -43.75 1.52
CA SER A 622 -16.65 -45.21 1.57
C SER A 622 -17.36 -45.80 2.79
N SER A 623 -17.22 -45.15 3.96
CA SER A 623 -17.80 -45.60 5.22
C SER A 623 -19.13 -44.92 5.57
N GLY A 624 -19.42 -43.77 4.96
CA GLY A 624 -20.57 -42.92 5.31
C GLY A 624 -20.40 -42.14 6.62
N THR A 625 -19.22 -42.23 7.26
CA THR A 625 -18.96 -41.59 8.54
C THR A 625 -18.91 -40.07 8.38
N ILE A 626 -19.67 -39.33 9.21
CA ILE A 626 -19.56 -37.88 9.30
C ILE A 626 -18.25 -37.52 10.00
N LEU A 627 -17.34 -36.88 9.27
CA LEU A 627 -16.05 -36.44 9.75
C LEU A 627 -16.18 -35.13 10.52
N VAL A 628 -16.89 -34.17 9.93
CA VAL A 628 -17.25 -32.87 10.55
C VAL A 628 -18.60 -32.42 10.02
N SER A 629 -19.35 -31.66 10.83
CA SER A 629 -20.60 -31.04 10.41
C SER A 629 -20.84 -29.75 11.18
N GLY A 630 -21.56 -28.81 10.58
CA GLY A 630 -21.88 -27.53 11.21
C GLY A 630 -22.97 -26.79 10.47
N GLY A 631 -23.12 -25.51 10.81
CA GLY A 631 -24.13 -24.63 10.19
C GLY A 631 -24.44 -23.39 11.02
N SER A 632 -24.41 -23.50 12.35
CA SER A 632 -24.58 -22.35 13.25
C SER A 632 -23.22 -21.79 13.66
N PHE A 633 -22.86 -20.65 13.07
CA PHE A 633 -21.67 -19.83 13.31
C PHE A 633 -21.98 -18.38 12.89
N GLY A 634 -21.03 -17.45 13.02
CA GLY A 634 -21.18 -16.11 12.45
C GLY A 634 -20.48 -16.02 11.10
N THR A 635 -19.24 -15.53 11.09
CA THR A 635 -18.44 -15.37 9.85
C THR A 635 -17.73 -16.63 9.44
N GLN A 636 -17.38 -17.51 10.39
CA GLN A 636 -16.59 -18.70 10.11
C GLN A 636 -16.84 -19.83 11.10
N ASP A 637 -16.81 -21.07 10.61
CA ASP A 637 -16.75 -22.31 11.39
C ASP A 637 -15.54 -23.14 10.94
N SER A 638 -14.63 -23.42 11.86
CA SER A 638 -13.39 -24.17 11.60
C SER A 638 -13.35 -25.44 12.41
N ASN A 639 -13.30 -26.58 11.73
CA ASN A 639 -13.33 -27.91 12.34
C ASN A 639 -12.22 -28.80 11.77
N ASN A 640 -11.48 -29.45 12.66
CA ASN A 640 -10.42 -30.38 12.29
C ASN A 640 -10.96 -31.79 12.11
N PHE A 641 -10.41 -32.53 11.16
CA PHE A 641 -10.75 -33.94 10.90
C PHE A 641 -9.51 -34.70 10.41
N CYS A 642 -9.59 -36.04 10.40
CA CYS A 642 -8.59 -36.88 9.76
C CYS A 642 -9.30 -37.87 8.83
N VAL A 643 -8.58 -38.33 7.81
CA VAL A 643 -9.03 -39.34 6.84
C VAL A 643 -8.02 -40.47 6.73
N GLY A 644 -8.47 -41.64 6.29
CA GLY A 644 -7.67 -42.85 6.26
C GLY A 644 -7.34 -43.37 7.65
N SER A 645 -6.13 -43.92 7.84
CA SER A 645 -5.67 -44.46 9.12
C SER A 645 -5.10 -43.40 10.08
N ALA A 646 -5.10 -42.13 9.69
CA ALA A 646 -4.58 -41.04 10.50
C ALA A 646 -5.49 -40.75 11.70
N SER A 647 -4.90 -40.65 12.89
CA SER A 647 -5.60 -40.16 14.08
C SER A 647 -4.77 -39.10 14.79
N ARG A 648 -5.44 -38.07 15.30
CA ARG A 648 -4.84 -37.01 16.10
C ARG A 648 -5.83 -36.58 17.17
N ASN A 649 -5.36 -36.45 18.40
CA ASN A 649 -6.13 -35.83 19.47
C ASN A 649 -6.19 -34.33 19.22
N PHE A 650 -7.31 -33.86 18.69
CA PHE A 650 -7.59 -32.43 18.65
C PHE A 650 -8.03 -32.01 20.06
N SER A 651 -7.31 -31.07 20.68
CA SER A 651 -7.90 -30.32 21.80
C SER A 651 -9.13 -29.62 21.25
N GLU A 652 -10.28 -29.81 21.89
CA GLU A 652 -11.63 -29.40 21.47
C GLU A 652 -11.72 -27.90 21.15
N THR A 653 -11.20 -27.51 19.99
CA THR A 653 -11.06 -26.11 19.56
C THR A 653 -11.77 -25.97 18.22
N THR A 654 -13.07 -26.25 18.21
CA THR A 654 -13.95 -25.76 17.15
C THR A 654 -13.98 -24.24 17.27
N VAL A 655 -13.43 -23.52 16.27
CA VAL A 655 -13.45 -22.06 16.26
C VAL A 655 -14.67 -21.62 15.45
N LYS A 656 -15.70 -21.18 16.16
CA LYS A 656 -16.86 -20.49 15.58
C LYS A 656 -16.69 -19.00 15.81
N GLU A 657 -16.32 -18.27 14.77
CA GLU A 657 -16.32 -16.81 14.83
C GLU A 657 -17.75 -16.32 14.70
N MET A 658 -18.30 -15.74 15.78
CA MET A 658 -19.57 -15.04 15.74
C MET A 658 -19.31 -13.60 15.26
N LYS A 659 -20.15 -13.08 14.36
CA LYS A 659 -20.06 -11.67 13.95
C LYS A 659 -20.06 -10.79 15.20
N PRO A 660 -19.11 -9.84 15.33
CA PRO A 660 -19.06 -8.96 16.47
C PRO A 660 -20.37 -8.18 16.53
N THR A 661 -21.16 -8.42 17.58
CA THR A 661 -22.39 -7.66 17.84
C THR A 661 -22.00 -6.22 18.12
N VAL A 662 -22.06 -5.37 17.09
CA VAL A 662 -21.98 -3.93 17.25
C VAL A 662 -23.19 -3.54 18.10
N PHE A 663 -22.93 -3.07 19.32
CA PHE A 663 -23.98 -2.50 20.15
C PHE A 663 -24.54 -1.28 19.42
N ASN A 664 -25.86 -1.27 19.17
CA ASN A 664 -26.54 -0.21 18.43
C ASN A 664 -28.01 -0.13 18.85
N PHE A 665 -28.64 1.03 18.63
CA PHE A 665 -30.04 1.27 18.97
C PHE A 665 -30.71 2.19 17.95
N ARG A 666 -32.02 2.04 17.77
CA ARG A 666 -32.87 2.97 16.99
C ARG A 666 -33.70 3.81 17.94
N PHE A 667 -34.14 4.97 17.48
CA PHE A 667 -35.10 5.77 18.24
C PHE A 667 -36.08 6.46 17.30
N TYR A 668 -37.31 6.65 17.77
CA TYR A 668 -38.37 7.29 17.00
C TYR A 668 -39.44 7.91 17.92
N PRO A 669 -40.19 8.92 17.45
CA PRO A 669 -40.00 9.63 16.18
C PRO A 669 -38.80 10.60 16.21
N ASN A 670 -38.24 10.93 15.04
CA ASN A 670 -37.29 12.04 14.87
C ASN A 670 -37.72 12.83 13.61
N PRO A 671 -38.15 14.10 13.71
CA PRO A 671 -38.11 14.98 14.89
C PRO A 671 -39.06 14.56 16.02
N VAL A 672 -38.61 14.72 17.27
CA VAL A 672 -39.38 14.46 18.49
C VAL A 672 -40.28 15.65 18.81
N ILE A 673 -41.55 15.40 19.15
CA ILE A 673 -42.50 16.46 19.57
C ILE A 673 -42.71 16.46 21.09
N GLY A 674 -42.95 15.29 21.69
CA GLY A 674 -43.21 15.17 23.13
C GLY A 674 -42.55 13.97 23.78
N GLU A 675 -42.32 12.89 23.04
CA GLU A 675 -41.76 11.65 23.55
C GLU A 675 -40.89 10.94 22.51
N VAL A 676 -39.93 10.16 22.98
CA VAL A 676 -39.02 9.36 22.14
C VAL A 676 -38.96 7.93 22.67
N ILE A 677 -39.06 6.95 21.79
CA ILE A 677 -38.91 5.53 22.10
C ILE A 677 -37.53 5.09 21.64
N ILE A 678 -36.82 4.33 22.49
CA ILE A 678 -35.53 3.71 22.16
C ILE A 678 -35.78 2.22 21.94
N GLN A 679 -35.35 1.71 20.80
CA GLN A 679 -35.39 0.28 20.48
C GLN A 679 -33.96 -0.25 20.37
N LEU A 680 -33.61 -1.16 21.28
CA LEU A 680 -32.31 -1.85 21.28
C LEU A 680 -32.35 -2.98 20.26
N GLU A 681 -31.29 -3.13 19.46
CA GLU A 681 -31.26 -4.18 18.42
C GLU A 681 -30.97 -5.56 19.03
N ASN A 682 -30.08 -5.66 20.03
CA ASN A 682 -29.55 -6.94 20.52
C ASN A 682 -29.39 -7.07 22.05
N THR A 683 -29.91 -6.14 22.86
CA THR A 683 -29.73 -6.15 24.34
C THR A 683 -31.02 -5.87 25.08
N GLU A 684 -31.29 -6.57 26.19
CA GLU A 684 -32.50 -6.36 27.00
C GLU A 684 -32.36 -5.27 28.08
N LYS A 685 -31.13 -4.82 28.38
CA LYS A 685 -30.85 -3.87 29.48
C LYS A 685 -29.79 -2.86 29.03
N ALA A 686 -30.15 -1.58 29.01
CA ALA A 686 -29.24 -0.48 28.77
C ALA A 686 -29.70 0.76 29.54
N ASP A 687 -28.76 1.66 29.83
CA ASP A 687 -29.04 2.99 30.36
C ASP A 687 -28.99 4.01 29.22
N TYR A 688 -29.81 5.05 29.29
CA TYR A 688 -29.75 6.18 28.35
C TYR A 688 -29.41 7.49 29.08
N LYS A 689 -28.79 8.41 28.34
CA LYS A 689 -28.59 9.81 28.71
C LYS A 689 -29.00 10.69 27.53
N ILE A 690 -29.71 11.77 27.79
CA ILE A 690 -29.97 12.83 26.80
C ILE A 690 -29.09 14.01 27.16
N ILE A 691 -28.39 14.56 26.17
CA ILE A 691 -27.38 15.59 26.33
C ILE A 691 -27.67 16.73 25.35
N ASN A 692 -27.47 17.99 25.77
CA ASN A 692 -27.57 19.13 24.86
C ASN A 692 -26.26 19.34 24.07
N GLN A 693 -26.23 20.35 23.19
CA GLN A 693 -25.09 20.60 22.30
C GLN A 693 -23.78 21.00 23.01
N ILE A 694 -23.86 21.41 24.27
CA ILE A 694 -22.68 21.79 25.09
C ILE A 694 -22.28 20.69 26.06
N GLY A 695 -22.80 19.47 25.91
CA GLY A 695 -22.41 18.31 26.71
C GLY A 695 -23.11 18.20 28.07
N GLN A 696 -24.07 19.07 28.39
CA GLN A 696 -24.81 18.98 29.65
C GLN A 696 -25.84 17.86 29.59
N VAL A 697 -25.85 17.00 30.62
CA VAL A 697 -26.81 15.91 30.76
C VAL A 697 -28.17 16.48 31.18
N ILE A 698 -29.15 16.30 30.32
CA ILE A 698 -30.52 16.80 30.46
C ILE A 698 -31.42 15.76 31.14
N LYS A 699 -31.24 14.48 30.82
CA LYS A 699 -32.04 13.39 31.36
C LYS A 699 -31.25 12.09 31.37
N VAL A 700 -31.48 11.24 32.35
CA VAL A 700 -30.91 9.88 32.42
C VAL A 700 -32.00 8.89 32.82
N GLY A 701 -31.84 7.63 32.43
CA GLY A 701 -32.75 6.57 32.85
C GLY A 701 -32.36 5.20 32.29
N LYS A 702 -33.18 4.19 32.57
CA LYS A 702 -33.05 2.87 31.96
C LYS A 702 -33.88 2.81 30.69
N VAL A 703 -33.34 2.17 29.64
CA VAL A 703 -34.09 1.86 28.44
C VAL A 703 -35.10 0.78 28.78
N ILE A 704 -36.37 1.17 28.77
CA ILE A 704 -37.54 0.31 28.92
C ILE A 704 -38.40 0.51 27.67
N LYS A 705 -39.30 -0.43 27.33
CA LYS A 705 -40.17 -0.35 26.13
C LYS A 705 -41.20 0.80 26.17
N GLU A 706 -41.13 1.67 27.18
CA GLU A 706 -42.02 2.80 27.36
C GLU A 706 -41.45 4.09 26.73
N PRO A 707 -42.30 4.97 26.18
CA PRO A 707 -41.88 6.26 25.65
C PRO A 707 -41.23 7.16 26.72
N ILE A 708 -40.09 7.77 26.39
CA ILE A 708 -39.42 8.76 27.24
C ILE A 708 -40.05 10.12 26.98
N LYS A 709 -40.80 10.62 27.96
CA LYS A 709 -41.41 11.96 27.89
C LYS A 709 -40.34 13.06 27.98
N LEU A 710 -40.38 14.01 27.04
CA LEU A 710 -39.48 15.15 26.90
C LEU A 710 -40.22 16.50 26.91
N ASN A 711 -41.45 16.50 27.44
CA ASN A 711 -42.24 17.70 27.67
C ASN A 711 -41.48 18.64 28.63
N GLY A 712 -41.20 19.86 28.18
CA GLY A 712 -40.40 20.86 28.91
C GLY A 712 -38.99 21.10 28.37
N LEU A 713 -38.53 20.32 27.38
CA LEU A 713 -37.30 20.64 26.64
C LEU A 713 -37.56 21.65 25.52
N PRO A 714 -36.81 22.76 25.45
CA PRO A 714 -36.88 23.70 24.33
C PRO A 714 -36.63 23.02 22.99
N SER A 715 -37.24 23.54 21.93
CA SER A 715 -36.96 23.12 20.56
C SER A 715 -35.46 23.30 20.26
N GLY A 716 -34.83 22.29 19.69
CA GLY A 716 -33.36 22.28 19.51
C GLY A 716 -32.79 20.90 19.20
N MET A 717 -31.47 20.84 19.04
CA MET A 717 -30.76 19.58 18.77
C MET A 717 -30.23 18.98 20.07
N TYR A 718 -30.42 17.68 20.22
CA TYR A 718 -29.99 16.91 21.39
C TYR A 718 -29.33 15.61 20.94
N PHE A 719 -28.55 15.01 21.82
CA PHE A 719 -27.97 13.68 21.65
C PHE A 719 -28.59 12.73 22.64
N ILE A 720 -28.90 11.52 22.19
CA ILE A 720 -29.28 10.40 23.04
C ILE A 720 -28.14 9.39 23.02
N SER A 721 -27.53 9.16 24.17
CA SER A 721 -26.45 8.21 24.41
C SER A 721 -27.01 7.01 25.13
N VAL A 722 -26.82 5.80 24.61
CA VAL A 722 -27.26 4.55 25.23
C VAL A 722 -26.03 3.72 25.59
N ASN A 723 -26.03 3.06 26.74
CA ASN A 723 -24.91 2.31 27.29
C ASN A 723 -25.37 0.96 27.89
N ASP A 724 -24.73 -0.15 27.53
CA ASP A 724 -25.07 -1.51 27.98
C ASP A 724 -24.25 -2.00 29.19
N GLY A 725 -23.49 -1.12 29.83
CA GLY A 725 -22.53 -1.41 30.89
C GLY A 725 -21.09 -1.60 30.40
N LYS A 726 -20.87 -1.74 29.09
CA LYS A 726 -19.52 -1.91 28.50
C LYS A 726 -19.25 -0.93 27.36
N ARG A 727 -20.27 -0.58 26.59
CA ARG A 727 -20.19 0.19 25.33
C ARG A 727 -21.18 1.34 25.37
N THR A 728 -20.84 2.46 24.72
CA THR A 728 -21.73 3.63 24.59
C THR A 728 -21.91 4.00 23.13
N VAL A 729 -23.14 4.21 22.70
CA VAL A 729 -23.48 4.72 21.36
C VAL A 729 -24.30 5.97 21.52
N SER A 730 -24.00 7.01 20.73
CA SER A 730 -24.71 8.28 20.76
C SER A 730 -25.33 8.59 19.40
N LYS A 731 -26.59 9.01 19.37
CA LYS A 731 -27.27 9.46 18.15
C LYS A 731 -27.92 10.82 18.37
N LYS A 732 -27.95 11.62 17.31
CA LYS A 732 -28.55 12.96 17.31
C LYS A 732 -30.05 12.90 17.02
N PHE A 733 -30.85 13.69 17.73
CA PHE A 733 -32.25 13.93 17.40
C PHE A 733 -32.62 15.42 17.48
N VAL A 734 -33.73 15.79 16.82
CA VAL A 734 -34.26 17.15 16.83
C VAL A 734 -35.54 17.18 17.65
N LYS A 735 -35.62 18.05 18.67
CA LYS A 735 -36.86 18.37 19.39
C LYS A 735 -37.54 19.54 18.68
N LYS A 736 -38.76 19.33 18.19
CA LYS A 736 -39.62 20.38 17.64
C LYS A 736 -40.40 21.09 18.74
#